data_AF-A0A914H7H5-F1
#
_entry.id   AF-A0A914H7H5-F1
#
_cell.length_a   1.000
_cell.length_b   1.000
_cell.length_c   1.000
_cell.angle_alpha   90.00
_cell.angle_beta   90.00
_cell.angle_gamma   90.00
#
_symmetry.space_group_name_H-M   'P 1'
#
loop_
_entity.id
_entity.type
_entity.pdbx_description
1 polymer ?
#
loop_
_entity_poly.entity_id
_entity_poly.type
_entity_poly.pdbx_seq_one_letter_code
_entity_poly.pdbx_strand_id
1 'polypeptide(L)'
;MRTLYSLFAAVLFMLPRLCNTTLLLRNIRISPAVLSQLAMQSTAPPSPSTAAQSPACKIEPSKPKIDAEPGKFTENTVVKTAGRKDAVTWSLKGQGIAVLKIDVPDVKENTLNEAVSEDLRKAFAAIEQNSSVRGVVLMSNKPNSFVAGADIGMLSRCNTADAAARISRDAKVHFDRMEGSKKPIVAAISGSCMGGGLEMALACHYRIAVNSSKTQFALPENALDMMLTGKIIRPDKAKKMGFVDQLVQPLGPGLTDPISGTHRYLEEVAISTCEQLAAGTLKVNRERPLLERVQNALLTRKPLLDAVVMRMARGKVMKQTHGNYPAPLRILDVIRTGLVDGMQEGYEEETREFGNLTQTTESQALIGLFKGQTECKKNKYGEARKTERMAVIGAGLMGAGIANVSIDKGIETILVDTSQAALDRGLKQITTQMEGQLKRKKFTAAEHAVFLTKLKPVVNDYEKLREVDVVVEAVFEDVGLKHKIIQKLEQVVPNHCVIATNTSALPIRDIASAAQRPERVIGMHYFSPVDKMQLLEIIVSEKTSKEALAVAAKLGLDQKKLIVVVKDGPGFFVVRCLAPMLNEVVRLFQEGVSPQQVDKITTQFGFPVGMATLADEVGLDVGDHVAAFLSKALGPRVQGGSPELLAELTRAGFKGKKSGAGIYTYSTEGSKKSKKVPNVKAQEILARYQLTPSEGASSVEDQQIRVVSRFVNEALICLEEGIITSPSDGDVASVFGLGFPSFWGGPFRFVDLYGAKKLVKQMERYGNIYTAVQFQPCQLLLDCAKTGRKFYPK
;
A
#
# COMPACT_ATOMS: atom_id res chain seq x y z
N MET A 1 -28.01 3.37 -0.26
CA MET A 1 -26.65 3.48 0.30
C MET A 1 -25.79 2.24 0.02
N ARG A 2 -26.32 1.08 -0.39
CA ARG A 2 -25.55 0.05 -1.13
C ARG A 2 -25.51 0.34 -2.63
N THR A 3 -26.57 1.00 -3.08
CA THR A 3 -26.92 1.54 -4.40
C THR A 3 -25.92 2.48 -5.10
N LEU A 4 -24.68 2.56 -4.62
CA LEU A 4 -23.60 3.37 -5.19
C LEU A 4 -22.23 2.65 -5.08
N TYR A 5 -22.22 1.45 -4.48
CA TYR A 5 -21.05 0.87 -3.82
C TYR A 5 -20.62 -0.49 -4.36
N SER A 6 -21.33 -0.99 -5.35
CA SER A 6 -21.15 -2.33 -5.85
C SER A 6 -19.96 -2.42 -6.82
N LEU A 7 -19.23 -3.53 -6.69
CA LEU A 7 -18.20 -4.12 -7.55
C LEU A 7 -17.27 -3.21 -8.37
N PHE A 8 -16.39 -2.51 -7.65
CA PHE A 8 -15.10 -2.09 -8.20
C PHE A 8 -13.91 -2.44 -7.31
N ALA A 9 -14.16 -3.16 -6.22
CA ALA A 9 -13.12 -3.44 -5.24
C ALA A 9 -12.04 -4.38 -5.76
N ALA A 10 -12.30 -5.35 -6.63
CA ALA A 10 -11.23 -6.27 -7.04
C ALA A 10 -10.12 -5.61 -7.88
N VAL A 11 -10.49 -4.68 -8.78
CA VAL A 11 -9.53 -3.95 -9.63
C VAL A 11 -8.93 -2.75 -8.88
N LEU A 12 -9.68 -2.10 -7.99
CA LEU A 12 -9.18 -0.96 -7.19
C LEU A 12 -8.55 -1.29 -5.86
N PHE A 13 -8.74 -2.48 -5.30
CA PHE A 13 -8.07 -2.91 -4.06
C PHE A 13 -6.54 -2.98 -4.24
N MET A 14 -6.10 -3.04 -5.49
CA MET A 14 -4.69 -3.03 -5.87
C MET A 14 -4.10 -1.61 -5.84
N LEU A 15 -4.84 -0.58 -6.26
CA LEU A 15 -4.37 0.80 -6.31
C LEU A 15 -3.83 1.39 -4.98
N PRO A 16 -4.44 1.26 -3.79
CA PRO A 16 -3.89 1.79 -2.53
C PRO A 16 -2.69 1.00 -2.01
N ARG A 17 -2.62 -0.30 -2.31
CA ARG A 17 -1.54 -1.18 -1.84
C ARG A 17 -0.32 -1.13 -2.76
N LEU A 18 -0.49 -0.65 -4.00
CA LEU A 18 0.53 -0.60 -5.06
C LEU A 18 0.94 0.82 -5.43
N CYS A 19 0.02 1.78 -5.40
CA CYS A 19 0.39 3.18 -5.58
C CYS A 19 0.88 3.78 -4.27
N ASN A 20 2.12 4.23 -4.30
CA ASN A 20 2.68 5.18 -3.33
C ASN A 20 1.95 6.56 -3.35
N THR A 21 0.73 6.66 -3.90
CA THR A 21 -0.12 7.86 -3.97
C THR A 21 -0.48 8.43 -2.59
N THR A 22 -0.25 7.67 -1.51
CA THR A 22 -0.31 8.19 -0.14
C THR A 22 0.70 9.34 0.11
N LEU A 23 1.76 9.46 -0.70
CA LEU A 23 2.73 10.56 -0.65
C LEU A 23 2.23 11.85 -1.36
N LEU A 24 1.49 11.74 -2.46
CA LEU A 24 0.97 12.89 -3.21
C LEU A 24 -0.31 13.50 -2.62
N LEU A 25 -1.09 12.71 -1.86
CA LEU A 25 -2.40 13.13 -1.35
C LEU A 25 -2.37 13.90 -0.02
N ARG A 26 -1.20 14.18 0.56
CA ARG A 26 -1.11 14.66 1.95
C ARG A 26 -1.30 16.15 2.18
N ASN A 27 -1.48 16.95 1.14
CA ASN A 27 -1.66 18.37 1.32
C ASN A 27 -2.65 18.99 0.33
N ILE A 28 -3.90 19.12 0.73
CA ILE A 28 -4.77 20.31 0.60
C ILE A 28 -6.07 19.98 1.34
N ARG A 29 -6.34 20.69 2.44
CA ARG A 29 -7.68 20.72 3.06
C ARG A 29 -8.58 21.53 2.14
N ILE A 30 -9.76 21.02 1.81
CA ILE A 30 -10.85 21.88 1.39
C ILE A 30 -11.31 22.59 2.66
N SER A 31 -11.10 23.90 2.72
CA SER A 31 -11.63 24.73 3.80
C SER A 31 -13.17 24.74 3.71
N PRO A 32 -13.89 24.62 4.84
CA PRO A 32 -15.33 24.88 4.90
C PRO A 32 -15.73 26.24 4.30
N ALA A 33 -14.78 27.17 4.18
CA ALA A 33 -14.97 28.50 3.59
C ALA A 33 -15.43 28.49 2.11
N VAL A 34 -15.10 27.44 1.35
CA VAL A 34 -15.53 27.31 -0.05
C VAL A 34 -17.01 26.92 -0.17
N LEU A 35 -17.56 26.26 0.87
CA LEU A 35 -18.98 25.94 0.96
C LEU A 35 -19.80 27.10 1.53
N SER A 36 -19.21 27.98 2.35
CA SER A 36 -19.91 29.14 2.91
C SER A 36 -20.01 30.33 1.95
N GLN A 37 -19.11 30.46 0.97
CA GLN A 37 -19.17 31.55 -0.02
C GLN A 37 -20.30 31.41 -1.05
N LEU A 38 -20.89 30.22 -1.20
CA LEU A 38 -22.04 29.97 -2.09
C LEU A 38 -23.40 30.15 -1.39
N ALA A 39 -23.41 30.48 -0.10
CA ALA A 39 -24.62 30.59 0.72
C ALA A 39 -24.97 32.04 1.14
N MET A 40 -24.22 33.05 0.71
CA MET A 40 -24.41 34.45 1.13
C MET A 40 -25.00 35.38 0.06
N GLN A 41 -26.00 34.91 -0.70
CA GLN A 41 -26.86 35.78 -1.50
C GLN A 41 -28.29 35.28 -1.48
N SER A 42 -28.98 35.41 -0.33
CA SER A 42 -30.45 35.48 -0.29
C SER A 42 -30.95 35.92 1.10
N THR A 43 -31.31 37.20 1.18
CA THR A 43 -32.40 37.82 1.97
C THR A 43 -32.40 37.84 3.52
N ALA A 44 -32.84 39.00 4.01
CA ALA A 44 -32.88 39.53 5.37
C ALA A 44 -34.06 39.00 6.24
N PRO A 45 -34.12 39.31 7.56
CA PRO A 45 -34.79 38.50 8.58
C PRO A 45 -36.19 39.01 9.01
N PRO A 46 -36.90 38.22 9.84
CA PRO A 46 -37.65 38.81 10.95
C PRO A 46 -37.33 38.18 12.32
N SER A 47 -37.75 38.95 13.33
CA SER A 47 -37.45 39.00 14.77
C SER A 47 -38.14 37.92 15.64
N PRO A 48 -37.79 37.83 16.95
CA PRO A 48 -37.97 36.62 17.76
C PRO A 48 -39.24 36.66 18.62
N SER A 49 -39.81 35.48 18.94
CA SER A 49 -40.73 35.33 20.06
C SER A 49 -40.31 34.20 21.00
N THR A 50 -40.46 34.53 22.27
CA THR A 50 -40.12 33.84 23.50
C THR A 50 -41.08 32.69 23.82
N ALA A 51 -40.57 31.58 24.36
CA ALA A 51 -41.38 30.63 25.12
C ALA A 51 -40.60 30.07 26.31
N ALA A 52 -41.31 30.02 27.45
CA ALA A 52 -40.81 29.92 28.80
C ALA A 52 -40.57 28.47 29.28
N GLN A 53 -39.95 28.39 30.46
CA GLN A 53 -39.42 27.22 31.14
C GLN A 53 -40.48 26.36 31.87
N SER A 54 -40.23 25.03 31.85
CA SER A 54 -40.29 24.08 33.00
C SER A 54 -41.67 23.61 33.54
N PRO A 55 -41.77 22.54 34.39
CA PRO A 55 -40.75 21.60 34.91
C PRO A 55 -41.12 20.08 34.83
N ALA A 56 -40.17 19.29 35.34
CA ALA A 56 -40.12 17.84 35.48
C ALA A 56 -41.25 17.16 36.28
N CYS A 57 -41.45 15.86 36.02
CA CYS A 57 -41.97 14.91 37.01
C CYS A 57 -41.18 13.59 36.95
N LYS A 58 -40.63 13.20 38.11
CA LYS A 58 -39.91 11.96 38.39
C LYS A 58 -40.91 10.91 38.87
N ILE A 59 -40.87 9.69 38.32
CA ILE A 59 -41.40 8.48 38.99
C ILE A 59 -40.49 7.29 38.62
N GLU A 60 -39.87 6.68 39.63
CA GLU A 60 -39.27 5.32 39.64
C GLU A 60 -40.16 4.41 40.55
N PRO A 61 -39.86 3.10 40.74
CA PRO A 61 -39.99 2.02 39.77
C PRO A 61 -40.86 0.86 40.36
N SER A 62 -41.53 0.07 39.52
CA SER A 62 -42.19 -1.17 39.99
C SER A 62 -41.81 -2.38 39.13
N LYS A 63 -41.24 -3.39 39.80
CA LYS A 63 -40.91 -4.71 39.26
C LYS A 63 -42.17 -5.59 39.18
N PRO A 64 -42.26 -6.46 38.16
CA PRO A 64 -42.75 -7.81 38.39
C PRO A 64 -41.72 -8.87 37.99
N LYS A 65 -41.65 -9.91 38.84
CA LYS A 65 -40.93 -11.17 38.65
C LYS A 65 -41.57 -11.99 37.54
N ILE A 66 -40.77 -12.62 36.68
CA ILE A 66 -41.17 -13.82 35.93
C ILE A 66 -40.00 -14.80 35.99
N ASP A 67 -40.23 -15.92 36.66
CA ASP A 67 -39.38 -17.10 36.71
C ASP A 67 -39.60 -17.94 35.45
N ALA A 68 -38.53 -18.32 34.75
CA ALA A 68 -38.54 -19.41 33.77
C ALA A 68 -37.13 -20.00 33.59
N GLU A 69 -37.01 -21.29 33.89
CA GLU A 69 -35.78 -22.08 33.75
C GLU A 69 -35.40 -22.32 32.27
N PRO A 70 -34.10 -22.42 31.93
CA PRO A 70 -33.64 -22.69 30.57
C PRO A 70 -33.68 -24.19 30.22
N GLY A 71 -34.54 -24.55 29.27
CA GLY A 71 -34.54 -25.86 28.60
C GLY A 71 -33.29 -26.09 27.76
N LYS A 72 -32.63 -27.23 27.99
CA LYS A 72 -31.49 -27.75 27.21
C LYS A 72 -31.93 -28.08 25.77
N PHE A 73 -31.24 -27.55 24.76
CA PHE A 73 -31.28 -28.07 23.39
C PHE A 73 -29.89 -28.61 23.02
N THR A 74 -29.84 -29.91 22.73
CA THR A 74 -28.64 -30.66 22.31
C THR A 74 -28.53 -30.74 20.78
N GLU A 75 -27.29 -30.55 20.31
CA GLU A 75 -26.59 -31.16 19.16
C GLU A 75 -26.97 -30.83 17.69
N ASN A 76 -26.12 -29.97 17.10
CA ASN A 76 -25.41 -30.12 15.81
C ASN A 76 -26.06 -30.93 14.68
N THR A 77 -26.79 -30.27 13.79
CA THR A 77 -27.04 -30.77 12.44
C THR A 77 -25.90 -30.34 11.51
N VAL A 78 -24.84 -31.15 11.41
CA VAL A 78 -23.77 -30.97 10.41
C VAL A 78 -24.24 -31.63 9.11
N VAL A 79 -24.69 -30.84 8.14
CA VAL A 79 -24.99 -31.33 6.79
C VAL A 79 -23.66 -31.54 6.06
N LYS A 80 -23.14 -32.77 6.04
CA LYS A 80 -21.89 -33.13 5.34
C LYS A 80 -22.15 -33.35 3.85
N THR A 81 -21.49 -32.59 2.97
CA THR A 81 -21.34 -32.96 1.55
C THR A 81 -20.02 -33.70 1.30
N ALA A 82 -20.06 -34.75 0.47
CA ALA A 82 -18.91 -35.62 0.22
C ALA A 82 -17.73 -34.90 -0.46
N GLY A 83 -16.52 -35.08 0.07
CA GLY A 83 -15.24 -34.86 -0.63
C GLY A 83 -14.44 -33.59 -0.32
N ARG A 84 -15.04 -32.54 0.26
CA ARG A 84 -14.32 -31.33 0.72
C ARG A 84 -14.80 -30.87 2.09
N LYS A 85 -13.93 -30.26 2.90
CA LYS A 85 -14.37 -29.54 4.11
C LYS A 85 -15.21 -28.34 3.68
N ASP A 86 -16.38 -28.17 4.31
CA ASP A 86 -17.27 -27.04 4.01
C ASP A 86 -16.59 -25.73 4.45
N ALA A 87 -16.58 -24.73 3.57
CA ALA A 87 -16.02 -23.41 3.84
C ALA A 87 -17.00 -22.54 4.65
N VAL A 88 -18.26 -22.95 4.72
CA VAL A 88 -19.31 -22.31 5.50
C VAL A 88 -20.06 -23.37 6.28
N THR A 89 -20.13 -23.18 7.59
CA THR A 89 -20.90 -24.03 8.50
C THR A 89 -21.92 -23.19 9.26
N TRP A 90 -22.98 -23.79 9.77
CA TRP A 90 -23.92 -23.07 10.63
C TRP A 90 -24.48 -23.96 11.73
N SER A 91 -24.88 -23.34 12.84
CA SER A 91 -25.51 -24.00 13.99
C SER A 91 -26.63 -23.15 14.56
N LEU A 92 -27.69 -23.77 15.09
CA LEU A 92 -28.72 -23.07 15.85
C LEU A 92 -28.23 -22.71 17.25
N LYS A 93 -28.43 -21.46 17.66
CA LYS A 93 -28.14 -20.94 19.00
C LYS A 93 -29.24 -20.00 19.47
N GLY A 94 -29.28 -19.77 20.79
CA GLY A 94 -30.26 -18.88 21.40
C GLY A 94 -31.70 -19.26 21.08
N GLN A 95 -32.58 -18.26 20.95
CA GLN A 95 -33.99 -18.44 20.60
C GLN A 95 -34.20 -18.56 19.08
N GLY A 96 -33.56 -19.55 18.45
CA GLY A 96 -33.73 -19.85 17.01
C GLY A 96 -32.87 -19.00 16.08
N ILE A 97 -31.66 -18.62 16.49
CA ILE A 97 -30.72 -17.87 15.65
C ILE A 97 -29.75 -18.83 14.97
N ALA A 98 -29.69 -18.81 13.64
CA ALA A 98 -28.70 -19.55 12.87
C ALA A 98 -27.37 -18.77 12.85
N VAL A 99 -26.34 -19.29 13.51
CA VAL A 99 -24.99 -18.71 13.50
C VAL A 99 -24.19 -19.37 12.38
N LEU A 100 -23.98 -18.63 11.29
CA LEU A 100 -23.27 -19.05 10.09
C LEU A 100 -21.83 -18.53 10.15
N LYS A 101 -20.87 -19.46 10.09
CA LYS A 101 -19.44 -19.21 10.22
C LYS A 101 -18.70 -19.53 8.92
N ILE A 102 -18.02 -18.52 8.37
CA ILE A 102 -17.10 -18.70 7.24
C ILE A 102 -15.73 -19.10 7.78
N ASP A 103 -15.20 -20.21 7.28
CA ASP A 103 -13.87 -20.72 7.59
C ASP A 103 -13.30 -21.48 6.39
N VAL A 104 -12.69 -20.73 5.46
CA VAL A 104 -12.04 -21.36 4.31
C VAL A 104 -10.86 -22.20 4.82
N PRO A 105 -10.80 -23.51 4.54
CA PRO A 105 -9.73 -24.39 5.02
C PRO A 105 -8.34 -23.94 4.54
N ASP A 106 -7.31 -24.20 5.35
CA ASP A 106 -5.88 -24.06 5.00
C ASP A 106 -5.41 -22.65 4.56
N VAL A 107 -6.25 -21.63 4.74
CA VAL A 107 -5.91 -20.23 4.49
C VAL A 107 -6.01 -19.39 5.75
N LYS A 108 -5.18 -18.34 5.81
CA LYS A 108 -5.13 -17.41 6.94
C LYS A 108 -6.28 -16.41 6.95
N GLU A 109 -6.73 -16.00 5.76
CA GLU A 109 -7.83 -15.05 5.58
C GLU A 109 -8.92 -15.67 4.72
N ASN A 110 -10.18 -15.42 5.07
CA ASN A 110 -11.31 -15.82 4.25
C ASN A 110 -11.39 -14.95 3.00
N THR A 111 -11.64 -15.56 1.84
CA THR A 111 -11.91 -14.89 0.57
C THR A 111 -13.23 -15.39 -0.01
N LEU A 112 -13.90 -14.57 -0.82
CA LEU A 112 -15.04 -15.02 -1.62
C LEU A 112 -14.51 -15.81 -2.81
N ASN A 113 -14.57 -17.13 -2.69
CA ASN A 113 -14.25 -18.10 -3.73
C ASN A 113 -15.49 -18.94 -4.06
N GLU A 114 -15.34 -19.82 -5.06
CA GLU A 114 -16.41 -20.71 -5.52
C GLU A 114 -16.98 -21.60 -4.40
N ALA A 115 -16.12 -22.09 -3.48
CA ALA A 115 -16.54 -22.93 -2.37
C ALA A 115 -17.43 -22.16 -1.37
N VAL A 116 -17.04 -20.92 -1.02
CA VAL A 116 -17.84 -20.06 -0.14
C VAL A 116 -19.17 -19.70 -0.80
N SER A 117 -19.18 -19.36 -2.09
CA SER A 117 -20.42 -19.06 -2.82
C SER A 117 -21.39 -20.25 -2.81
N GLU A 118 -20.89 -21.45 -3.12
CA GLU A 118 -21.71 -22.65 -3.14
C GLU A 118 -22.22 -23.04 -1.74
N ASP A 119 -21.39 -22.95 -0.70
CA ASP A 119 -21.79 -23.30 0.65
C ASP A 119 -22.76 -22.26 1.24
N LEU A 120 -22.58 -20.96 0.93
CA LEU A 120 -23.56 -19.92 1.27
C LEU A 120 -24.92 -20.21 0.61
N ARG A 121 -24.92 -20.58 -0.69
CA ARG A 121 -26.15 -20.91 -1.42
C ARG A 121 -26.94 -22.02 -0.72
N LYS A 122 -26.26 -23.11 -0.36
CA LYS A 122 -26.84 -24.26 0.35
C LYS A 122 -27.32 -23.88 1.75
N ALA A 123 -26.49 -23.17 2.52
CA ALA A 123 -26.82 -22.77 3.87
C ALA A 123 -28.07 -21.87 3.91
N PHE A 124 -28.14 -20.86 3.04
CA PHE A 124 -29.33 -20.00 2.97
C PHE A 124 -30.58 -20.75 2.50
N ALA A 125 -30.46 -21.71 1.58
CA ALA A 125 -31.60 -22.54 1.18
C ALA A 125 -32.16 -23.36 2.36
N ALA A 126 -31.29 -23.97 3.16
CA ALA A 126 -31.70 -24.69 4.36
C ALA A 126 -32.29 -23.77 5.43
N ILE A 127 -31.66 -22.62 5.68
CA ILE A 127 -32.08 -21.64 6.68
C ILE A 127 -33.45 -21.04 6.36
N GLU A 128 -33.72 -20.72 5.10
CA GLU A 128 -34.99 -20.13 4.68
C GLU A 128 -36.15 -21.09 4.86
N GLN A 129 -35.96 -22.37 4.55
CA GLN A 129 -36.99 -23.42 4.68
C GLN A 129 -37.22 -23.85 6.14
N ASN A 130 -36.26 -23.61 7.04
CA ASN A 130 -36.39 -24.02 8.44
C ASN A 130 -37.20 -23.01 9.27
N SER A 131 -38.41 -23.39 9.69
CA SER A 131 -39.31 -22.55 10.50
C SER A 131 -38.79 -22.26 11.91
N SER A 132 -37.90 -23.09 12.45
CA SER A 132 -37.26 -22.86 13.76
C SER A 132 -36.23 -21.73 13.73
N VAL A 133 -35.75 -21.35 12.54
CA VAL A 133 -34.83 -20.23 12.38
C VAL A 133 -35.60 -18.92 12.29
N ARG A 134 -35.36 -18.02 13.25
CA ARG A 134 -35.94 -16.68 13.36
C ARG A 134 -35.02 -15.56 12.86
N GLY A 135 -33.72 -15.82 12.77
CA GLY A 135 -32.71 -14.85 12.33
C GLY A 135 -31.36 -15.51 12.04
N VAL A 136 -30.45 -14.77 11.44
CA VAL A 136 -29.12 -15.25 11.03
C VAL A 136 -28.03 -14.33 11.57
N VAL A 137 -26.98 -14.90 12.14
CA VAL A 137 -25.70 -14.20 12.39
C VAL A 137 -24.68 -14.71 11.39
N LEU A 138 -24.12 -13.80 10.59
CA LEU A 138 -23.03 -14.07 9.67
C LEU A 138 -21.71 -13.62 10.32
N MET A 139 -20.82 -14.56 10.59
CA MET A 139 -19.51 -14.26 11.16
C MET A 139 -18.41 -15.12 10.55
N SER A 140 -17.16 -14.83 10.91
CA SER A 140 -16.02 -15.67 10.56
C SER A 140 -15.59 -16.52 11.73
N ASN A 141 -15.11 -17.73 11.48
CA ASN A 141 -14.44 -18.54 12.50
C ASN A 141 -12.97 -18.13 12.70
N LYS A 142 -12.40 -17.32 11.78
CA LYS A 142 -11.04 -16.79 11.88
C LYS A 142 -11.07 -15.44 12.61
N PRO A 143 -10.43 -15.31 13.79
CA PRO A 143 -10.64 -14.15 14.66
C PRO A 143 -10.10 -12.82 14.11
N ASN A 144 -9.18 -12.85 13.15
CA ASN A 144 -8.59 -11.67 12.52
C ASN A 144 -8.94 -11.52 11.03
N SER A 145 -9.95 -12.22 10.54
CA SER A 145 -10.39 -12.12 9.15
C SER A 145 -11.89 -12.36 9.08
N PHE A 146 -12.67 -11.35 8.66
CA PHE A 146 -14.07 -11.56 8.33
C PHE A 146 -14.14 -12.17 6.93
N VAL A 147 -13.91 -11.33 5.92
CA VAL A 147 -13.69 -11.68 4.51
C VAL A 147 -12.82 -10.59 3.90
N ALA A 148 -11.67 -10.97 3.34
CA ALA A 148 -10.65 -10.07 2.80
C ALA A 148 -10.92 -9.61 1.36
N GLY A 149 -12.00 -10.05 0.74
CA GLY A 149 -12.42 -9.70 -0.62
C GLY A 149 -12.60 -10.94 -1.50
N ALA A 150 -12.72 -10.71 -2.81
CA ALA A 150 -12.77 -11.79 -3.80
C ALA A 150 -11.43 -12.52 -3.90
N ASP A 151 -11.48 -13.80 -4.23
CA ASP A 151 -10.28 -14.57 -4.54
C ASP A 151 -9.63 -14.05 -5.84
N ILE A 152 -8.44 -13.49 -5.74
CA ILE A 152 -7.71 -12.93 -6.89
C ILE A 152 -7.22 -14.04 -7.82
N GLY A 153 -6.95 -15.24 -7.30
CA GLY A 153 -6.65 -16.42 -8.11
C GLY A 153 -7.83 -16.79 -8.99
N MET A 154 -9.06 -16.74 -8.47
CA MET A 154 -10.29 -16.93 -9.24
C MET A 154 -10.41 -15.91 -10.38
N LEU A 155 -10.24 -14.62 -10.09
CA LEU A 155 -10.30 -13.57 -11.12
C LEU A 155 -9.18 -13.67 -12.16
N SER A 156 -8.01 -14.14 -11.75
CA SER A 156 -6.88 -14.35 -12.67
C SER A 156 -7.13 -15.45 -13.71
N ARG A 157 -8.04 -16.40 -13.41
CA ARG A 157 -8.42 -17.48 -14.33
C ARG A 157 -9.47 -17.05 -15.37
N CYS A 158 -10.07 -15.86 -15.20
CA CYS A 158 -11.08 -15.34 -16.12
C CYS A 158 -10.42 -14.73 -17.37
N ASN A 159 -10.46 -15.50 -18.46
CA ASN A 159 -9.85 -15.11 -19.74
C ASN A 159 -10.76 -14.26 -20.64
N THR A 160 -12.02 -14.03 -20.24
CA THR A 160 -12.97 -13.23 -21.00
C THR A 160 -13.74 -12.29 -20.09
N ALA A 161 -14.17 -11.15 -20.66
CA ALA A 161 -14.99 -10.17 -19.95
C ALA A 161 -16.31 -10.81 -19.47
N ASP A 162 -16.94 -11.66 -20.29
CA ASP A 162 -18.19 -12.34 -19.94
C ASP A 162 -18.04 -13.30 -18.75
N ALA A 163 -16.93 -14.04 -18.67
CA ALA A 163 -16.67 -14.94 -17.55
C ALA A 163 -16.52 -14.15 -16.24
N ALA A 164 -15.78 -13.03 -16.27
CA ALA A 164 -15.66 -12.14 -15.12
C ALA A 164 -17.01 -11.47 -14.76
N ALA A 165 -17.78 -11.05 -15.76
CA ALA A 165 -19.12 -10.48 -15.55
C ALA A 165 -20.09 -11.49 -14.92
N ARG A 166 -19.98 -12.79 -15.24
CA ARG A 166 -20.78 -13.84 -14.57
C ARG A 166 -20.49 -13.91 -13.06
N ILE A 167 -19.22 -13.85 -12.66
CA ILE A 167 -18.83 -13.83 -11.24
C ILE A 167 -19.47 -12.65 -10.51
N SER A 168 -19.47 -11.46 -11.12
CA SER A 168 -20.14 -10.28 -10.56
C SER A 168 -21.65 -10.52 -10.36
N ARG A 169 -22.33 -11.06 -11.39
CA ARG A 169 -23.76 -11.37 -11.33
C ARG A 169 -24.09 -12.41 -10.26
N ASP A 170 -23.32 -13.48 -10.19
CA ASP A 170 -23.57 -14.57 -9.23
C ASP A 170 -23.39 -14.06 -7.78
N ALA A 171 -22.36 -13.22 -7.53
CA ALA A 171 -22.19 -12.56 -6.26
C ALA A 171 -23.40 -11.67 -5.91
N LYS A 172 -23.89 -10.88 -6.87
CA LYS A 172 -25.09 -10.04 -6.71
C LYS A 172 -26.32 -10.86 -6.33
N VAL A 173 -26.54 -12.03 -6.95
CA VAL A 173 -27.68 -12.90 -6.60
C VAL A 173 -27.67 -13.29 -5.12
N HIS A 174 -26.51 -13.67 -4.57
CA HIS A 174 -26.39 -13.98 -3.14
C HIS A 174 -26.69 -12.75 -2.26
N PHE A 175 -26.18 -11.61 -2.68
CA PHE A 175 -26.27 -10.34 -1.99
C PHE A 175 -27.68 -9.77 -1.97
N ASP A 176 -28.42 -9.87 -3.06
CA ASP A 176 -29.82 -9.46 -3.16
C ASP A 176 -30.71 -10.39 -2.33
N ARG A 177 -30.40 -11.70 -2.30
CA ARG A 177 -31.09 -12.67 -1.44
C ARG A 177 -30.92 -12.36 0.05
N MET A 178 -29.70 -12.00 0.48
CA MET A 178 -29.45 -11.58 1.86
C MET A 178 -30.19 -10.29 2.22
N GLU A 179 -30.17 -9.30 1.33
CA GLU A 179 -30.81 -8.00 1.54
C GLU A 179 -32.34 -8.10 1.53
N GLY A 180 -32.91 -8.99 0.71
CA GLY A 180 -34.34 -9.27 0.64
C GLY A 180 -34.86 -10.31 1.63
N SER A 181 -34.01 -10.84 2.52
CA SER A 181 -34.40 -11.90 3.46
C SER A 181 -35.44 -11.40 4.46
N LYS A 182 -36.52 -12.17 4.62
CA LYS A 182 -37.58 -11.91 5.63
C LYS A 182 -37.09 -12.15 7.07
N LYS A 183 -36.00 -12.91 7.23
CA LYS A 183 -35.35 -13.14 8.52
C LYS A 183 -34.19 -12.14 8.69
N PRO A 184 -34.06 -11.44 9.84
CA PRO A 184 -32.97 -10.50 10.06
C PRO A 184 -31.62 -11.20 9.96
N ILE A 185 -30.63 -10.49 9.40
CA ILE A 185 -29.27 -10.98 9.20
C ILE A 185 -28.31 -9.97 9.85
N VAL A 186 -27.49 -10.43 10.79
CA VAL A 186 -26.51 -9.62 11.51
C VAL A 186 -25.10 -10.03 11.11
N ALA A 187 -24.31 -9.13 10.54
CA ALA A 187 -22.89 -9.35 10.29
C ALA A 187 -22.06 -9.05 11.56
N ALA A 188 -21.36 -10.05 12.07
CA ALA A 188 -20.44 -9.91 13.20
C ALA A 188 -18.99 -9.87 12.68
N ILE A 189 -18.40 -8.68 12.69
CA ILE A 189 -17.19 -8.35 11.93
C ILE A 189 -15.99 -8.23 12.87
N SER A 190 -15.02 -9.12 12.69
CA SER A 190 -13.69 -9.03 13.30
C SER A 190 -12.62 -9.17 12.22
N GLY A 191 -11.58 -8.33 12.31
CA GLY A 191 -10.45 -8.40 11.37
C GLY A 191 -10.71 -7.78 9.99
N SER A 192 -10.04 -8.30 8.96
CA SER A 192 -10.15 -7.80 7.59
C SER A 192 -11.58 -7.96 7.03
N CYS A 193 -12.23 -6.84 6.68
CA CYS A 193 -13.53 -6.78 6.00
C CYS A 193 -13.40 -5.85 4.78
N MET A 194 -13.02 -6.41 3.64
CA MET A 194 -12.54 -5.64 2.48
C MET A 194 -13.23 -6.09 1.19
N GLY A 195 -13.44 -5.15 0.27
CA GLY A 195 -14.04 -5.41 -1.04
C GLY A 195 -15.34 -6.21 -0.95
N GLY A 196 -15.40 -7.35 -1.62
CA GLY A 196 -16.57 -8.25 -1.57
C GLY A 196 -16.99 -8.66 -0.15
N GLY A 197 -16.07 -8.72 0.81
CA GLY A 197 -16.40 -8.96 2.22
C GLY A 197 -17.21 -7.83 2.84
N LEU A 198 -16.90 -6.58 2.50
CA LEU A 198 -17.71 -5.45 2.91
C LEU A 198 -19.05 -5.44 2.16
N GLU A 199 -19.06 -5.74 0.86
CA GLU A 199 -20.31 -5.81 0.07
C GLU A 199 -21.28 -6.85 0.66
N MET A 200 -20.75 -7.98 1.11
CA MET A 200 -21.49 -9.01 1.83
C MET A 200 -22.01 -8.51 3.18
N ALA A 201 -21.19 -7.78 3.96
CA ALA A 201 -21.62 -7.18 5.21
C ALA A 201 -22.72 -6.12 4.98
N LEU A 202 -22.62 -5.32 3.91
CA LEU A 202 -23.62 -4.32 3.53
C LEU A 202 -24.95 -4.95 3.09
N ALA A 203 -24.92 -6.18 2.60
CA ALA A 203 -26.13 -6.99 2.34
C ALA A 203 -26.92 -7.32 3.62
N CYS A 204 -26.26 -7.30 4.77
CA CYS A 204 -26.88 -7.69 6.04
C CYS A 204 -27.77 -6.57 6.61
N HIS A 205 -28.79 -6.97 7.38
CA HIS A 205 -29.72 -6.06 8.04
C HIS A 205 -29.08 -5.26 9.19
N TYR A 206 -28.02 -5.76 9.81
CA TYR A 206 -27.29 -5.07 10.86
C TYR A 206 -25.81 -5.47 10.87
N ARG A 207 -24.89 -4.57 11.26
CA ARG A 207 -23.45 -4.81 11.29
C ARG A 207 -22.85 -4.40 12.62
N ILE A 208 -22.17 -5.35 13.26
CA ILE A 208 -21.45 -5.16 14.53
C ILE A 208 -19.98 -5.39 14.24
N ALA A 209 -19.10 -4.48 14.70
CA ALA A 209 -17.66 -4.61 14.47
C ALA A 209 -16.83 -4.49 15.74
N VAL A 210 -15.76 -5.27 15.83
CA VAL A 210 -14.77 -5.12 16.90
C VAL A 210 -13.93 -3.86 16.66
N ASN A 211 -13.85 -2.98 17.66
CA ASN A 211 -13.07 -1.74 17.62
C ASN A 211 -11.56 -1.98 17.84
N SER A 212 -10.93 -2.70 16.92
CA SER A 212 -9.51 -3.05 16.96
C SER A 212 -8.75 -2.45 15.77
N SER A 213 -7.42 -2.28 15.91
CA SER A 213 -6.53 -1.91 14.81
C SER A 213 -6.45 -2.99 13.72
N LYS A 214 -6.75 -4.24 14.08
CA LYS A 214 -6.83 -5.38 13.16
C LYS A 214 -8.15 -5.42 12.38
N THR A 215 -9.22 -4.85 12.93
CA THR A 215 -10.50 -4.74 12.23
C THR A 215 -10.43 -3.58 11.26
N GLN A 216 -10.37 -3.91 9.97
CA GLN A 216 -10.10 -2.93 8.93
C GLN A 216 -11.16 -3.06 7.86
N PHE A 217 -11.75 -1.91 7.53
CA PHE A 217 -12.69 -1.81 6.45
C PHE A 217 -11.98 -1.16 5.26
N ALA A 218 -12.08 -1.78 4.10
CA ALA A 218 -11.78 -1.11 2.87
C ALA A 218 -13.12 -0.84 2.20
N LEU A 219 -13.39 0.47 2.04
CA LEU A 219 -14.66 1.20 1.86
C LEU A 219 -15.44 1.42 3.18
N PRO A 220 -16.18 2.54 3.40
CA PRO A 220 -15.89 4.00 3.08
C PRO A 220 -15.63 5.07 4.21
N GLU A 221 -15.13 6.30 3.83
CA GLU A 221 -15.49 7.74 4.16
C GLU A 221 -15.15 8.72 3.02
N ASN A 222 -16.16 9.52 2.63
CA ASN A 222 -16.49 9.95 1.26
C ASN A 222 -16.42 8.77 0.27
N ALA A 223 -17.56 8.08 0.09
CA ALA A 223 -17.76 6.92 -0.80
C ALA A 223 -16.83 6.88 -2.02
N LEU A 224 -16.83 7.99 -2.75
CA LEU A 224 -16.07 8.19 -3.97
C LEU A 224 -14.56 8.09 -3.78
N ASP A 225 -13.98 8.70 -2.74
CA ASP A 225 -12.52 8.69 -2.53
C ASP A 225 -12.04 7.28 -2.21
N MET A 226 -12.77 6.50 -1.42
CA MET A 226 -12.40 5.11 -1.14
C MET A 226 -12.69 4.16 -2.30
N MET A 227 -13.68 4.44 -3.15
CA MET A 227 -13.89 3.66 -4.37
C MET A 227 -12.75 3.90 -5.34
N LEU A 228 -12.36 5.15 -5.52
CA LEU A 228 -11.30 5.58 -6.44
C LEU A 228 -9.89 5.27 -5.94
N THR A 229 -9.68 5.16 -4.62
CA THR A 229 -8.34 4.99 -4.03
C THR A 229 -8.16 3.72 -3.24
N GLY A 230 -9.23 2.97 -2.89
CA GLY A 230 -9.19 1.76 -2.07
C GLY A 230 -8.71 1.95 -0.62
N LYS A 231 -8.67 3.18 -0.12
CA LYS A 231 -8.16 3.52 1.22
C LYS A 231 -8.83 2.69 2.34
N ILE A 232 -8.05 2.35 3.37
CA ILE A 232 -8.50 1.59 4.54
C ILE A 232 -8.96 2.54 5.66
N ILE A 233 -10.02 2.16 6.38
CA ILE A 233 -10.54 2.88 7.55
C ILE A 233 -10.65 1.94 8.77
N ARG A 234 -10.73 2.57 9.94
CA ARG A 234 -10.92 1.92 11.23
C ARG A 234 -12.42 1.84 11.60
N PRO A 235 -12.80 0.96 12.54
CA PRO A 235 -14.20 0.70 12.88
C PRO A 235 -14.94 1.92 13.44
N ASP A 236 -14.25 2.78 14.21
CA ASP A 236 -14.78 4.03 14.75
C ASP A 236 -15.24 4.98 13.63
N LYS A 237 -14.45 5.08 12.56
CA LYS A 237 -14.77 5.84 11.37
C LYS A 237 -15.88 5.16 10.55
N ALA A 238 -15.82 3.84 10.39
CA ALA A 238 -16.85 3.07 9.70
C ALA A 238 -18.23 3.22 10.37
N LYS A 239 -18.28 3.34 11.71
CA LYS A 239 -19.52 3.60 12.45
C LYS A 239 -20.11 4.98 12.17
N LYS A 240 -19.28 6.05 12.21
CA LYS A 240 -19.71 7.44 11.94
C LYS A 240 -20.36 7.63 10.58
N MET A 241 -20.13 6.67 9.70
CA MET A 241 -20.57 6.66 8.33
C MET A 241 -21.76 5.79 8.00
N GLY A 242 -22.18 4.97 8.96
CA GLY A 242 -23.25 4.00 8.76
C GLY A 242 -22.83 2.71 8.07
N PHE A 243 -21.53 2.37 7.99
CA PHE A 243 -21.11 1.01 7.57
C PHE A 243 -21.13 0.03 8.72
N VAL A 244 -21.03 0.53 9.95
CA VAL A 244 -21.14 -0.27 11.15
C VAL A 244 -22.23 0.38 11.99
N ASP A 245 -23.18 -0.42 12.47
CA ASP A 245 -24.26 0.09 13.32
C ASP A 245 -23.81 0.11 14.79
N GLN A 246 -23.04 -0.91 15.22
CA GLN A 246 -22.56 -1.07 16.59
C GLN A 246 -21.08 -1.46 16.67
N LEU A 247 -20.38 -0.95 17.70
CA LEU A 247 -19.00 -1.31 17.99
C LEU A 247 -18.91 -2.09 19.30
N VAL A 248 -18.09 -3.12 19.28
CA VAL A 248 -17.71 -3.93 20.44
C VAL A 248 -16.25 -3.61 20.77
N GLN A 249 -15.94 -3.35 22.04
CA GLN A 249 -14.55 -3.13 22.45
C GLN A 249 -13.83 -4.48 22.58
N PRO A 250 -12.55 -4.56 22.16
CA PRO A 250 -11.76 -5.75 22.41
C PRO A 250 -11.62 -5.98 23.92
N LEU A 251 -11.78 -7.24 24.35
CA LEU A 251 -11.53 -7.64 25.73
C LEU A 251 -10.02 -7.62 26.00
N GLY A 252 -9.62 -7.09 27.16
CA GLY A 252 -8.23 -7.05 27.61
C GLY A 252 -7.71 -8.40 28.10
N PRO A 253 -6.46 -8.47 28.57
CA PRO A 253 -5.92 -9.67 29.22
C PRO A 253 -6.78 -10.05 30.44
N GLY A 254 -7.41 -11.22 30.38
CA GLY A 254 -8.22 -11.81 31.44
C GLY A 254 -7.95 -13.32 31.55
N LEU A 255 -8.88 -14.09 32.10
CA LEU A 255 -8.74 -15.56 32.26
C LEU A 255 -8.70 -16.34 30.92
N THR A 256 -9.10 -15.70 29.82
CA THR A 256 -9.07 -16.29 28.47
C THR A 256 -8.19 -15.47 27.56
N ASP A 257 -7.63 -16.11 26.53
CA ASP A 257 -6.91 -15.43 25.45
C ASP A 257 -7.73 -14.24 24.92
N PRO A 258 -7.18 -13.00 24.91
CA PRO A 258 -7.93 -11.79 24.54
C PRO A 258 -8.60 -11.87 23.17
N ILE A 259 -7.96 -12.54 22.20
CA ILE A 259 -8.46 -12.66 20.83
C ILE A 259 -9.70 -13.57 20.82
N SER A 260 -9.57 -14.75 21.40
CA SER A 260 -10.64 -15.75 21.49
C SER A 260 -11.80 -15.28 22.35
N GLY A 261 -11.51 -14.60 23.47
CA GLY A 261 -12.51 -14.00 24.34
C GLY A 261 -13.31 -12.90 23.62
N THR A 262 -12.63 -11.98 22.93
CA THR A 262 -13.28 -10.93 22.13
C THR A 262 -14.17 -11.53 21.04
N HIS A 263 -13.71 -12.60 20.39
CA HIS A 263 -14.44 -13.26 19.31
C HIS A 263 -15.73 -13.94 19.81
N ARG A 264 -15.68 -14.61 20.97
CA ARG A 264 -16.86 -15.16 21.64
C ARG A 264 -17.84 -14.06 22.06
N TYR A 265 -17.34 -12.98 22.66
CA TYR A 265 -18.17 -11.86 23.07
C TYR A 265 -18.87 -11.19 21.87
N LEU A 266 -18.18 -11.06 20.73
CA LEU A 266 -18.78 -10.58 19.49
C LEU A 266 -19.94 -11.49 19.03
N GLU A 267 -19.79 -12.81 19.12
CA GLU A 267 -20.84 -13.78 18.77
C GLU A 267 -22.05 -13.64 19.69
N GLU A 268 -21.85 -13.54 21.01
CA GLU A 268 -22.91 -13.36 22.00
C GLU A 268 -23.71 -12.07 21.75
N VAL A 269 -23.01 -10.95 21.54
CA VAL A 269 -23.64 -9.66 21.22
C VAL A 269 -24.42 -9.77 19.91
N ALA A 270 -23.86 -10.40 18.88
CA ALA A 270 -24.53 -10.57 17.59
C ALA A 270 -25.80 -11.43 17.67
N ILE A 271 -25.77 -12.52 18.45
CA ILE A 271 -26.96 -13.36 18.70
C ILE A 271 -28.04 -12.52 19.39
N SER A 272 -27.71 -11.83 20.49
CA SER A 272 -28.68 -11.01 21.22
C SER A 272 -29.28 -9.89 20.34
N THR A 273 -28.45 -9.21 19.55
CA THR A 273 -28.93 -8.20 18.59
C THR A 273 -29.85 -8.82 17.54
N CYS A 274 -29.54 -10.02 17.04
CA CYS A 274 -30.38 -10.72 16.06
C CYS A 274 -31.75 -11.10 16.65
N GLU A 275 -31.78 -11.59 17.90
CA GLU A 275 -33.03 -11.88 18.63
C GLU A 275 -33.89 -10.63 18.80
N GLN A 276 -33.28 -9.50 19.17
CA GLN A 276 -33.98 -8.23 19.32
C GLN A 276 -34.57 -7.72 18.00
N LEU A 277 -33.84 -7.88 16.89
CA LEU A 277 -34.34 -7.56 15.55
C LEU A 277 -35.49 -8.48 15.13
N ALA A 278 -35.37 -9.78 15.38
CA ALA A 278 -36.41 -10.77 15.07
C ALA A 278 -37.68 -10.55 15.91
N ALA A 279 -37.54 -10.04 17.14
CA ALA A 279 -38.65 -9.64 18.00
C ALA A 279 -39.23 -8.25 17.68
N GLY A 280 -38.60 -7.47 16.78
CA GLY A 280 -39.01 -6.10 16.46
C GLY A 280 -38.71 -5.05 17.54
N THR A 281 -38.02 -5.45 18.61
CA THR A 281 -37.65 -4.56 19.75
C THR A 281 -36.52 -3.60 19.39
N LEU A 282 -35.61 -4.01 18.50
CA LEU A 282 -34.58 -3.15 17.95
C LEU A 282 -35.01 -2.65 16.56
N LYS A 283 -35.12 -1.33 16.39
CA LYS A 283 -35.34 -0.70 15.08
C LYS A 283 -34.02 -0.18 14.53
N VAL A 284 -33.71 -0.55 13.29
CA VAL A 284 -32.51 -0.09 12.59
C VAL A 284 -32.75 1.34 12.10
N ASN A 285 -32.16 2.32 12.78
CA ASN A 285 -32.20 3.71 12.34
C ASN A 285 -30.90 4.07 11.60
N ARG A 286 -31.00 4.34 10.30
CA ARG A 286 -29.91 4.88 9.46
C ARG A 286 -30.28 6.22 8.82
N GLU A 287 -31.27 6.91 9.37
CA GLU A 287 -31.73 8.18 8.84
C GLU A 287 -30.65 9.23 9.01
N ARG A 288 -30.24 9.83 7.89
CA ARG A 288 -29.36 10.99 7.89
C ARG A 288 -30.15 12.26 8.23
N PRO A 289 -29.50 13.27 8.84
CA PRO A 289 -30.14 14.56 9.11
C PRO A 289 -30.84 15.12 7.87
N LEU A 290 -31.99 15.76 8.06
CA LEU A 290 -32.85 16.24 6.97
C LEU A 290 -32.11 17.18 6.00
N LEU A 291 -31.23 18.03 6.54
CA LEU A 291 -30.37 18.92 5.76
C LEU A 291 -29.44 18.14 4.81
N GLU A 292 -28.81 17.05 5.28
CA GLU A 292 -27.95 16.21 4.43
C GLU A 292 -28.77 15.46 3.37
N ARG A 293 -29.99 15.04 3.69
CA ARG A 293 -30.88 14.37 2.72
C ARG A 293 -31.26 15.32 1.59
N VAL A 294 -31.63 16.56 1.91
CA VAL A 294 -31.99 17.58 0.92
C VAL A 294 -30.78 17.97 0.07
N GLN A 295 -29.62 18.18 0.68
CA GLN A 295 -28.38 18.47 -0.04
C GLN A 295 -27.98 17.34 -1.00
N ASN A 296 -28.01 16.08 -0.54
CA ASN A 296 -27.70 14.94 -1.39
C ASN A 296 -28.71 14.82 -2.53
N ALA A 297 -30.02 14.95 -2.26
CA ALA A 297 -31.05 14.89 -3.28
C ALA A 297 -30.91 15.99 -4.34
N LEU A 298 -30.46 17.19 -3.96
CA LEU A 298 -30.20 18.30 -4.88
C LEU A 298 -28.95 18.02 -5.75
N LEU A 299 -27.87 17.57 -5.11
CA LEU A 299 -26.58 17.27 -5.77
C LEU A 299 -26.62 16.03 -6.67
N THR A 300 -27.59 15.13 -6.47
CA THR A 300 -27.83 13.97 -7.33
C THR A 300 -28.79 14.25 -8.49
N ARG A 301 -29.31 15.49 -8.65
CA ARG A 301 -30.11 15.85 -9.84
C ARG A 301 -29.21 15.93 -11.07
N LYS A 302 -29.63 15.29 -12.16
CA LYS A 302 -28.92 15.15 -13.45
C LYS A 302 -28.11 16.39 -13.88
N PRO A 303 -28.66 17.62 -13.98
CA PRO A 303 -27.88 18.77 -14.42
C PRO A 303 -26.77 19.18 -13.45
N LEU A 304 -27.00 19.10 -12.13
CA LEU A 304 -26.01 19.50 -11.12
C LEU A 304 -24.96 18.40 -10.87
N LEU A 305 -25.39 17.14 -10.92
CA LEU A 305 -24.53 15.97 -10.82
C LEU A 305 -23.46 15.99 -11.92
N ASP A 306 -23.88 16.18 -13.17
CA ASP A 306 -22.97 16.17 -14.32
C ASP A 306 -22.10 17.43 -14.38
N ALA A 307 -22.70 18.62 -14.27
CA ALA A 307 -21.99 19.88 -14.45
C ALA A 307 -20.98 20.19 -13.33
N VAL A 308 -21.19 19.66 -12.11
CA VAL A 308 -20.36 20.00 -10.94
C VAL A 308 -19.69 18.78 -10.34
N VAL A 309 -20.46 17.81 -9.83
CA VAL A 309 -19.91 16.70 -9.04
C VAL A 309 -19.03 15.79 -9.89
N MET A 310 -19.55 15.31 -11.03
CA MET A 310 -18.83 14.40 -11.92
C MET A 310 -17.66 15.09 -12.59
N ARG A 311 -17.82 16.35 -13.02
CA ARG A 311 -16.71 17.15 -13.59
C ARG A 311 -15.57 17.34 -12.59
N MET A 312 -15.87 17.69 -11.33
CA MET A 312 -14.85 17.81 -10.29
C MET A 312 -14.19 16.48 -9.95
N ALA A 313 -14.98 15.39 -9.86
CA ALA A 313 -14.47 14.05 -9.60
C ALA A 313 -13.53 13.57 -10.72
N ARG A 314 -13.94 13.67 -11.99
CA ARG A 314 -13.10 13.34 -13.15
C ARG A 314 -11.85 14.22 -13.20
N GLY A 315 -11.98 15.53 -12.98
CA GLY A 315 -10.83 16.44 -12.93
C GLY A 315 -9.80 16.04 -11.86
N LYS A 316 -10.27 15.64 -10.67
CA LYS A 316 -9.42 15.12 -9.60
C LYS A 316 -8.76 13.79 -9.98
N VAL A 317 -9.52 12.85 -10.55
CA VAL A 317 -9.00 11.56 -11.03
C VAL A 317 -7.93 11.78 -12.09
N MET A 318 -8.21 12.56 -13.13
CA MET A 318 -7.26 12.86 -14.21
C MET A 318 -5.99 13.53 -13.67
N LYS A 319 -6.12 14.46 -12.73
CA LYS A 319 -4.96 15.11 -12.11
C LYS A 319 -4.08 14.13 -11.31
N GLN A 320 -4.65 13.09 -10.72
CA GLN A 320 -3.93 12.13 -9.88
C GLN A 320 -3.40 10.94 -10.65
N THR A 321 -4.12 10.49 -11.67
CA THR A 321 -3.84 9.30 -12.46
C THR A 321 -3.15 9.60 -13.79
N HIS A 322 -3.19 10.87 -14.23
CA HIS A 322 -2.80 11.31 -15.58
C HIS A 322 -3.56 10.57 -16.70
N GLY A 323 -4.69 9.92 -16.39
CA GLY A 323 -5.45 9.09 -17.34
C GLY A 323 -4.93 7.66 -17.50
N ASN A 324 -3.85 7.28 -16.80
CA ASN A 324 -3.19 5.97 -16.96
C ASN A 324 -3.92 4.80 -16.27
N TYR A 325 -5.03 5.08 -15.58
CA TYR A 325 -5.80 4.06 -14.85
C TYR A 325 -7.27 4.16 -15.28
N PRO A 326 -7.79 3.17 -16.03
CA PRO A 326 -9.17 3.23 -16.54
C PRO A 326 -10.21 3.02 -15.43
N ALA A 327 -9.91 2.19 -14.43
CA ALA A 327 -10.89 1.78 -13.41
C ALA A 327 -11.50 2.96 -12.61
N PRO A 328 -10.73 3.94 -12.12
CA PRO A 328 -11.30 5.12 -11.46
C PRO A 328 -12.31 5.90 -12.31
N LEU A 329 -12.10 6.00 -13.63
CA LEU A 329 -13.05 6.71 -14.50
C LEU A 329 -14.31 5.88 -14.72
N ARG A 330 -14.18 4.58 -14.95
CA ARG A 330 -15.32 3.65 -15.11
C ARG A 330 -16.19 3.55 -13.86
N ILE A 331 -15.60 3.67 -12.66
CA ILE A 331 -16.38 3.81 -11.42
C ILE A 331 -17.31 5.02 -11.49
N LEU A 332 -16.78 6.17 -11.92
CA LEU A 332 -17.58 7.39 -11.98
C LEU A 332 -18.73 7.24 -12.98
N ASP A 333 -18.50 6.53 -14.09
CA ASP A 333 -19.53 6.20 -15.07
C ASP A 333 -20.63 5.33 -14.44
N VAL A 334 -20.27 4.22 -13.80
CA VAL A 334 -21.20 3.28 -13.16
C VAL A 334 -22.02 3.93 -12.06
N ILE A 335 -21.37 4.73 -11.20
CA ILE A 335 -22.04 5.49 -10.15
C ILE A 335 -23.04 6.48 -10.76
N ARG A 336 -22.65 7.17 -11.82
CA ARG A 336 -23.52 8.14 -12.50
C ARG A 336 -24.74 7.42 -13.09
N THR A 337 -24.54 6.32 -13.79
CA THR A 337 -25.64 5.52 -14.38
C THR A 337 -26.61 5.06 -13.28
N GLY A 338 -26.11 4.50 -12.18
CA GLY A 338 -26.96 4.09 -11.05
C GLY A 338 -27.75 5.23 -10.41
N LEU A 339 -27.18 6.43 -10.36
CA LEU A 339 -27.83 7.62 -9.81
C LEU A 339 -28.86 8.27 -10.75
N VAL A 340 -28.63 8.21 -12.06
CA VAL A 340 -29.42 8.94 -13.07
C VAL A 340 -30.46 8.05 -13.73
N ASP A 341 -30.04 6.88 -14.19
CA ASP A 341 -30.84 5.97 -15.02
C ASP A 341 -31.53 4.89 -14.18
N GLY A 342 -31.09 4.75 -12.93
CA GLY A 342 -31.72 3.90 -11.92
C GLY A 342 -30.83 2.73 -11.52
N MET A 343 -31.22 2.08 -10.42
CA MET A 343 -30.34 1.12 -9.76
C MET A 343 -30.10 -0.15 -10.55
N GLN A 344 -31.14 -0.65 -11.21
CA GLN A 344 -31.00 -1.85 -12.01
C GLN A 344 -30.01 -1.62 -13.16
N GLU A 345 -30.13 -0.49 -13.85
CA GLU A 345 -29.20 -0.09 -14.90
C GLU A 345 -27.77 0.09 -14.37
N GLY A 346 -27.60 0.72 -13.21
CA GLY A 346 -26.30 0.87 -12.56
C GLY A 346 -25.61 -0.46 -12.27
N TYR A 347 -26.35 -1.48 -11.84
CA TYR A 347 -25.80 -2.83 -11.60
C TYR A 347 -25.47 -3.58 -12.89
N GLU A 348 -26.22 -3.36 -13.96
CA GLU A 348 -25.94 -3.95 -15.27
C GLU A 348 -24.69 -3.31 -15.90
N GLU A 349 -24.58 -1.98 -15.81
CA GLU A 349 -23.37 -1.22 -16.17
C GLU A 349 -22.17 -1.72 -15.38
N GLU A 350 -22.30 -1.85 -14.06
CA GLU A 350 -21.25 -2.38 -13.20
C GLU A 350 -20.78 -3.76 -13.61
N THR A 351 -21.71 -4.69 -13.86
CA THR A 351 -21.41 -6.05 -14.27
C THR A 351 -20.58 -6.05 -15.55
N ARG A 352 -21.00 -5.24 -16.53
CA ARG A 352 -20.33 -5.11 -17.83
C ARG A 352 -18.95 -4.51 -17.67
N GLU A 353 -18.84 -3.38 -16.98
CA GLU A 353 -17.58 -2.66 -16.79
C GLU A 353 -16.60 -3.41 -15.89
N PHE A 354 -17.07 -4.16 -14.90
CA PHE A 354 -16.27 -5.11 -14.13
C PHE A 354 -15.63 -6.14 -15.06
N GLY A 355 -16.43 -6.77 -15.92
CA GLY A 355 -15.95 -7.69 -16.95
C GLY A 355 -14.87 -7.05 -17.82
N ASN A 356 -15.15 -5.89 -18.40
CA ASN A 356 -14.23 -5.15 -19.26
C ASN A 356 -12.91 -4.81 -18.56
N LEU A 357 -12.96 -4.34 -17.30
CA LEU A 357 -11.78 -3.93 -16.55
C LEU A 357 -10.89 -5.08 -16.14
N THR A 358 -11.42 -6.28 -15.89
CA THR A 358 -10.58 -7.44 -15.63
C THR A 358 -9.71 -7.82 -16.84
N GLN A 359 -10.13 -7.43 -18.05
CA GLN A 359 -9.44 -7.73 -19.29
C GLN A 359 -8.41 -6.66 -19.70
N THR A 360 -8.35 -5.53 -18.99
CA THR A 360 -7.37 -4.48 -19.30
C THR A 360 -5.95 -4.89 -18.90
N THR A 361 -4.98 -4.32 -19.61
CA THR A 361 -3.56 -4.56 -19.35
C THR A 361 -3.13 -4.08 -17.96
N GLU A 362 -3.71 -2.97 -17.49
CA GLU A 362 -3.46 -2.34 -16.21
C GLU A 362 -3.95 -3.22 -15.07
N SER A 363 -5.13 -3.84 -15.22
CA SER A 363 -5.65 -4.78 -14.23
C SER A 363 -4.77 -6.02 -14.11
N GLN A 364 -4.35 -6.60 -15.24
CA GLN A 364 -3.43 -7.75 -15.26
C GLN A 364 -2.07 -7.42 -14.61
N ALA A 365 -1.52 -6.24 -14.92
CA ALA A 365 -0.28 -5.73 -14.32
C ALA A 365 -0.39 -5.59 -12.80
N LEU A 366 -1.47 -4.94 -12.33
CA LEU A 366 -1.72 -4.73 -10.91
C LEU A 366 -1.95 -6.07 -10.18
N ILE A 367 -2.63 -7.04 -10.79
CA ILE A 367 -2.83 -8.40 -10.23
C ILE A 367 -1.48 -9.10 -10.07
N GLY A 368 -0.63 -9.02 -11.10
CA GLY A 368 0.73 -9.56 -11.04
C GLY A 368 1.52 -8.99 -9.88
N LEU A 369 1.51 -7.65 -9.73
CA LEU A 369 2.21 -6.99 -8.64
C LEU A 369 1.61 -7.32 -7.25
N PHE A 370 0.29 -7.48 -7.12
CA PHE A 370 -0.33 -7.91 -5.86
C PHE A 370 0.14 -9.31 -5.45
N LYS A 371 0.21 -10.25 -6.40
CA LYS A 371 0.75 -11.60 -6.16
C LYS A 371 2.22 -11.53 -5.74
N GLY A 372 3.05 -10.79 -6.48
CA GLY A 372 4.45 -10.57 -6.14
C GLY A 372 4.63 -9.95 -4.75
N GLN A 373 3.83 -8.93 -4.41
CA GLN A 373 3.84 -8.29 -3.10
C GLN A 373 3.46 -9.27 -1.98
N THR A 374 2.54 -10.20 -2.25
CA THR A 374 2.11 -11.22 -1.29
C THR A 374 3.22 -12.22 -1.01
N GLU A 375 3.99 -12.64 -2.03
CA GLU A 375 5.15 -13.50 -1.86
C GLU A 375 6.30 -12.79 -1.12
N CYS A 376 6.55 -11.51 -1.44
CA CYS A 376 7.56 -10.69 -0.76
C CYS A 376 7.23 -10.38 0.72
N LYS A 377 6.02 -10.73 1.19
CA LYS A 377 5.60 -10.64 2.60
C LYS A 377 5.76 -11.95 3.37
N LYS A 378 6.32 -12.99 2.75
CA LYS A 378 6.58 -14.29 3.39
C LYS A 378 8.08 -14.45 3.61
N ASN A 379 8.45 -15.11 4.70
CA ASN A 379 9.84 -15.55 4.86
C ASN A 379 10.05 -16.86 4.10
N LYS A 380 10.47 -16.76 2.84
CA LYS A 380 10.76 -17.92 1.97
C LYS A 380 12.18 -18.48 2.16
N TYR A 381 12.94 -17.96 3.12
CA TYR A 381 14.39 -18.22 3.24
C TYR A 381 14.78 -19.08 4.45
N GLY A 382 13.80 -19.56 5.22
CA GLY A 382 14.00 -20.46 6.35
C GLY A 382 13.42 -19.94 7.66
N GLU A 383 13.41 -20.80 8.67
CA GLU A 383 13.10 -20.38 10.03
C GLU A 383 14.21 -19.48 10.56
N ALA A 384 13.83 -18.46 11.31
CA ALA A 384 14.76 -17.48 11.85
C ALA A 384 14.38 -17.14 13.28
N ARG A 385 15.41 -16.99 14.12
CA ARG A 385 15.24 -16.46 15.47
C ARG A 385 14.60 -15.07 15.42
N LYS A 386 13.78 -14.76 16.42
CA LYS A 386 13.19 -13.43 16.54
C LYS A 386 14.26 -12.43 16.99
N THR A 387 14.29 -11.28 16.33
CA THR A 387 15.11 -10.14 16.76
C THR A 387 14.38 -9.44 17.90
N GLU A 388 14.92 -9.53 19.11
CA GLU A 388 14.39 -8.81 20.27
C GLU A 388 15.12 -7.49 20.47
N ARG A 389 16.43 -7.51 20.23
CA ARG A 389 17.30 -6.33 20.35
C ARG A 389 18.08 -6.12 19.06
N MET A 390 18.02 -4.90 18.55
CA MET A 390 18.82 -4.47 17.41
C MET A 390 19.62 -3.22 17.72
N ALA A 391 20.67 -2.98 16.94
CA ALA A 391 21.39 -1.72 16.96
C ALA A 391 21.43 -1.08 15.57
N VAL A 392 21.42 0.24 15.54
CA VAL A 392 21.58 1.04 14.32
C VAL A 392 22.80 1.94 14.49
N ILE A 393 23.79 1.78 13.62
CA ILE A 393 25.03 2.56 13.66
C ILE A 393 24.91 3.74 12.71
N GLY A 394 24.87 4.95 13.26
CA GLY A 394 24.64 6.22 12.57
C GLY A 394 23.23 6.75 12.84
N ALA A 395 23.13 7.92 13.50
CA ALA A 395 21.88 8.60 13.82
C ALA A 395 21.46 9.64 12.76
N GLY A 396 21.95 9.48 11.53
CA GLY A 396 21.54 10.28 10.38
C GLY A 396 20.10 10.00 9.93
N LEU A 397 19.72 10.56 8.77
CA LEU A 397 18.36 10.46 8.21
C LEU A 397 17.86 9.01 8.13
N MET A 398 18.70 8.11 7.58
CA MET A 398 18.36 6.70 7.37
C MET A 398 18.34 5.92 8.68
N GLY A 399 19.37 6.05 9.51
CA GLY A 399 19.45 5.32 10.77
C GLY A 399 18.33 5.70 11.75
N ALA A 400 17.99 6.99 11.86
CA ALA A 400 16.83 7.42 12.63
C ALA A 400 15.51 6.84 12.07
N GLY A 401 15.38 6.72 10.74
CA GLY A 401 14.26 6.08 10.09
C GLY A 401 14.15 4.58 10.38
N ILE A 402 15.28 3.86 10.33
CA ILE A 402 15.38 2.42 10.63
C ILE A 402 15.04 2.15 12.10
N ALA A 403 15.56 2.97 13.01
CA ALA A 403 15.22 2.90 14.43
C ALA A 403 13.71 3.11 14.66
N ASN A 404 13.12 4.13 14.03
CA ASN A 404 11.69 4.43 14.19
C ASN A 404 10.77 3.29 13.73
N VAL A 405 11.05 2.65 12.59
CA VAL A 405 10.22 1.53 12.08
C VAL A 405 10.41 0.23 12.86
N SER A 406 11.33 0.20 13.82
CA SER A 406 11.64 -0.97 14.65
C SER A 406 11.01 -0.85 16.04
N ILE A 407 11.11 0.32 16.66
CA ILE A 407 10.57 0.54 18.03
C ILE A 407 9.04 0.42 18.10
N ASP A 408 8.31 0.82 17.05
CA ASP A 408 6.85 0.70 16.99
C ASP A 408 6.37 -0.75 16.72
N LYS A 409 7.32 -1.69 16.55
CA LYS A 409 7.10 -3.14 16.49
C LYS A 409 7.52 -3.86 17.78
N GLY A 410 7.96 -3.10 18.79
CA GLY A 410 8.40 -3.62 20.08
C GLY A 410 9.84 -4.14 20.10
N ILE A 411 10.61 -3.91 19.03
CA ILE A 411 12.03 -4.27 18.96
C ILE A 411 12.82 -3.21 19.74
N GLU A 412 13.56 -3.64 20.76
CA GLU A 412 14.46 -2.74 21.47
C GLU A 412 15.59 -2.31 20.53
N THR A 413 15.76 -1.02 20.31
CA THR A 413 16.68 -0.48 19.32
C THR A 413 17.68 0.46 19.98
N ILE A 414 18.96 0.09 19.89
CA ILE A 414 20.08 0.93 20.32
C ILE A 414 20.51 1.80 19.15
N LEU A 415 20.40 3.13 19.28
CA LEU A 415 20.83 4.07 18.25
C LEU A 415 22.20 4.64 18.62
N VAL A 416 23.23 4.32 17.84
CA VAL A 416 24.61 4.70 18.12
C VAL A 416 25.07 5.79 17.16
N ASP A 417 25.70 6.84 17.68
CA ASP A 417 26.46 7.79 16.86
C ASP A 417 27.75 8.21 17.58
N THR A 418 28.65 8.86 16.85
CA THR A 418 29.94 9.38 17.32
C THR A 418 29.80 10.63 18.19
N SER A 419 28.75 11.43 18.00
CA SER A 419 28.55 12.70 18.70
C SER A 419 27.13 12.85 19.24
N GLN A 420 27.01 13.49 20.40
CA GLN A 420 25.71 13.81 20.99
C GLN A 420 24.85 14.66 20.03
N ALA A 421 25.46 15.64 19.34
CA ALA A 421 24.76 16.50 18.40
C ALA A 421 24.12 15.72 17.23
N ALA A 422 24.78 14.67 16.72
CA ALA A 422 24.21 13.81 15.69
C ALA A 422 23.06 12.96 16.23
N LEU A 423 23.24 12.42 17.43
CA LEU A 423 22.22 11.63 18.12
C LEU A 423 20.97 12.46 18.41
N ASP A 424 21.11 13.69 18.89
CA ASP A 424 20.00 14.62 19.14
C ASP A 424 19.20 14.94 17.88
N ARG A 425 19.87 15.08 16.73
CA ARG A 425 19.20 15.25 15.43
C ARG A 425 18.38 14.01 15.07
N GLY A 426 18.94 12.83 15.22
CA GLY A 426 18.24 11.56 14.98
C GLY A 426 17.03 11.39 15.90
N LEU A 427 17.20 11.64 17.21
CA LEU A 427 16.13 11.61 18.19
C LEU A 427 15.01 12.60 17.86
N LYS A 428 15.35 13.84 17.51
CA LYS A 428 14.37 14.86 17.08
C LYS A 428 13.57 14.40 15.86
N GLN A 429 14.22 13.76 14.89
CA GLN A 429 13.55 13.19 13.73
C GLN A 429 12.56 12.09 14.13
N ILE A 430 12.98 11.15 14.97
CA ILE A 430 12.12 10.05 15.45
C ILE A 430 10.90 10.62 16.18
N THR A 431 11.11 11.50 17.15
CA THR A 431 10.03 12.16 17.91
C THR A 431 9.06 12.89 16.99
N THR A 432 9.56 13.70 16.05
CA THR A 432 8.71 14.43 15.09
C THR A 432 7.87 13.47 14.23
N GLN A 433 8.46 12.36 13.78
CA GLN A 433 7.77 11.36 12.98
C GLN A 433 6.68 10.66 13.81
N MET A 434 7.00 10.23 15.03
CA MET A 434 6.07 9.57 15.94
C MET A 434 4.91 10.47 16.34
N GLU A 435 5.16 11.74 16.68
CA GLU A 435 4.11 12.73 16.93
C GLU A 435 3.19 12.90 15.72
N GLY A 436 3.76 12.92 14.51
CA GLY A 436 2.99 12.96 13.27
C GLY A 436 2.13 11.71 13.09
N GLN A 437 2.60 10.54 13.48
CA GLN A 437 1.84 9.29 13.47
C GLN A 437 0.74 9.27 14.54
N LEU A 438 1.01 9.80 15.73
CA LEU A 438 0.05 10.00 16.82
C LEU A 438 -1.08 10.94 16.42
N LYS A 439 -0.76 12.11 15.84
CA LYS A 439 -1.74 13.07 15.30
C LYS A 439 -2.63 12.45 14.21
N ARG A 440 -2.11 11.44 13.51
CA ARG A 440 -2.85 10.64 12.51
C ARG A 440 -3.57 9.43 13.09
N LYS A 441 -3.58 9.27 14.43
CA LYS A 441 -4.22 8.16 15.15
C LYS A 441 -3.73 6.78 14.71
N LYS A 442 -2.45 6.65 14.34
CA LYS A 442 -1.85 5.34 14.05
C LYS A 442 -1.77 4.45 15.30
N PHE A 443 -1.51 5.06 16.45
CA PHE A 443 -1.45 4.47 17.77
C PHE A 443 -1.95 5.48 18.82
N THR A 444 -2.16 5.01 20.04
CA THR A 444 -2.60 5.76 21.22
C THR A 444 -1.42 6.45 21.93
N ALA A 445 -1.71 7.38 22.84
CA ALA A 445 -0.69 8.04 23.65
C ALA A 445 0.07 7.06 24.58
N ALA A 446 -0.63 6.04 25.09
CA ALA A 446 -0.02 5.00 25.92
C ALA A 446 0.96 4.13 25.10
N GLU A 447 0.54 3.68 23.91
CA GLU A 447 1.42 2.95 22.98
C GLU A 447 2.64 3.79 22.58
N HIS A 448 2.44 5.09 22.31
CA HIS A 448 3.52 6.02 22.00
C HIS A 448 4.59 6.07 23.11
N ALA A 449 4.17 6.17 24.38
CA ALA A 449 5.09 6.18 25.52
C ALA A 449 5.89 4.86 25.60
N VAL A 450 5.23 3.71 25.39
CA VAL A 450 5.87 2.40 25.38
C VAL A 450 6.89 2.27 24.24
N PHE A 451 6.60 2.78 23.04
CA PHE A 451 7.55 2.73 21.93
C PHE A 451 8.81 3.54 22.20
N LEU A 452 8.70 4.69 22.87
CA LEU A 452 9.86 5.51 23.20
C LEU A 452 10.79 4.82 24.21
N THR A 453 10.28 4.00 25.13
CA THR A 453 11.14 3.23 26.06
C THR A 453 11.96 2.16 25.36
N LYS A 454 11.59 1.77 24.12
CA LYS A 454 12.35 0.83 23.29
C LYS A 454 13.54 1.46 22.59
N LEU A 455 13.66 2.78 22.58
CA LEU A 455 14.78 3.49 21.95
C LEU A 455 15.87 3.80 22.97
N LYS A 456 17.08 3.30 22.76
CA LYS A 456 18.24 3.53 23.62
C LYS A 456 19.32 4.33 22.86
N PRO A 457 19.39 5.65 23.02
CA PRO A 457 20.44 6.46 22.41
C PRO A 457 21.78 6.24 23.12
N VAL A 458 22.86 6.03 22.35
CA VAL A 458 24.21 5.80 22.87
C VAL A 458 25.25 6.60 22.07
N VAL A 459 26.16 7.30 22.75
CA VAL A 459 27.25 8.03 22.11
C VAL A 459 28.54 7.23 22.22
N ASN A 460 29.05 6.77 21.08
CA ASN A 460 30.36 6.12 20.93
C ASN A 460 30.68 4.97 21.92
N ASP A 461 29.67 4.29 22.45
CA ASP A 461 29.83 3.18 23.39
C ASP A 461 29.30 1.88 22.77
N TYR A 462 30.21 1.13 22.16
CA TYR A 462 29.90 -0.14 21.51
C TYR A 462 29.69 -1.28 22.53
N GLU A 463 30.15 -1.13 23.78
CA GLU A 463 30.01 -2.17 24.82
C GLU A 463 28.55 -2.48 25.16
N LYS A 464 27.64 -1.54 24.89
CA LYS A 464 26.19 -1.74 25.01
C LYS A 464 25.61 -2.71 23.98
N LEU A 465 26.39 -3.16 23.00
CA LEU A 465 25.94 -4.03 21.91
C LEU A 465 26.12 -5.54 22.19
N ARG A 466 26.59 -5.92 23.38
CA ARG A 466 26.86 -7.31 23.79
C ARG A 466 25.65 -8.25 23.82
N GLU A 467 24.43 -7.74 23.75
CA GLU A 467 23.19 -8.55 23.76
C GLU A 467 22.33 -8.31 22.52
N VAL A 468 22.92 -7.78 21.45
CA VAL A 468 22.20 -7.44 20.21
C VAL A 468 22.14 -8.66 19.27
N ASP A 469 20.97 -8.88 18.68
CA ASP A 469 20.76 -9.98 17.72
C ASP A 469 21.11 -9.57 16.28
N VAL A 470 20.89 -8.30 15.94
CA VAL A 470 21.14 -7.73 14.60
C VAL A 470 21.65 -6.30 14.72
N VAL A 471 22.74 -5.99 14.02
CA VAL A 471 23.23 -4.62 13.84
C VAL A 471 22.93 -4.18 12.41
N VAL A 472 22.47 -2.94 12.22
CA VAL A 472 22.31 -2.30 10.91
C VAL A 472 23.21 -1.06 10.85
N GLU A 473 24.25 -1.12 10.03
CA GLU A 473 25.16 0.00 9.77
C GLU A 473 24.54 0.95 8.73
N ALA A 474 24.45 2.24 9.05
CA ALA A 474 23.85 3.30 8.23
C ALA A 474 24.70 4.59 8.24
N VAL A 475 26.02 4.44 8.12
CA VAL A 475 27.01 5.53 8.01
C VAL A 475 27.31 5.86 6.54
N PHE A 476 28.22 6.82 6.33
CA PHE A 476 28.61 7.30 5.00
C PHE A 476 29.14 6.20 4.08
N GLU A 477 29.02 6.43 2.78
CA GLU A 477 29.39 5.51 1.71
C GLU A 477 30.92 5.52 1.47
N ASP A 478 31.66 5.06 2.47
CA ASP A 478 33.11 4.91 2.47
C ASP A 478 33.51 3.52 2.97
N VAL A 479 34.23 2.77 2.13
CA VAL A 479 34.62 1.38 2.43
C VAL A 479 35.53 1.32 3.66
N GLY A 480 36.49 2.23 3.79
CA GLY A 480 37.44 2.25 4.89
C GLY A 480 36.78 2.50 6.25
N LEU A 481 35.80 3.40 6.30
CA LEU A 481 34.98 3.65 7.47
C LEU A 481 34.13 2.43 7.84
N LYS A 482 33.46 1.81 6.84
CA LYS A 482 32.65 0.60 7.06
C LYS A 482 33.49 -0.57 7.57
N HIS A 483 34.70 -0.77 7.04
CA HIS A 483 35.66 -1.77 7.54
C HIS A 483 36.00 -1.54 9.01
N LYS A 484 36.36 -0.30 9.39
CA LYS A 484 36.66 0.04 10.79
C LYS A 484 35.48 -0.22 11.73
N ILE A 485 34.25 0.04 11.28
CA ILE A 485 33.04 -0.22 12.07
C ILE A 485 32.81 -1.72 12.23
N ILE A 486 32.90 -2.50 11.15
CA ILE A 486 32.70 -3.96 11.21
C ILE A 486 33.71 -4.61 12.15
N GLN A 487 34.98 -4.24 12.04
CA GLN A 487 36.04 -4.77 12.91
C GLN A 487 35.78 -4.45 14.39
N LYS A 488 35.29 -3.24 14.70
CA LYS A 488 34.89 -2.86 16.07
C LYS A 488 33.66 -3.63 16.54
N LEU A 489 32.66 -3.79 15.69
CA LEU A 489 31.44 -4.54 16.02
C LEU A 489 31.77 -5.99 16.37
N GLU A 490 32.59 -6.67 15.56
CA GLU A 490 32.91 -8.09 15.76
C GLU A 490 33.61 -8.40 17.09
N GLN A 491 34.30 -7.42 17.68
CA GLN A 491 34.95 -7.54 18.99
C GLN A 491 33.95 -7.56 20.15
N VAL A 492 32.74 -7.02 19.96
CA VAL A 492 31.79 -6.75 21.04
C VAL A 492 30.47 -7.49 20.89
N VAL A 493 29.96 -7.62 19.66
CA VAL A 493 28.67 -8.27 19.43
C VAL A 493 28.78 -9.79 19.64
N PRO A 494 27.69 -10.45 20.08
CA PRO A 494 27.66 -11.89 20.20
C PRO A 494 28.03 -12.61 18.90
N ASN A 495 28.50 -13.85 19.04
CA ASN A 495 28.71 -14.71 17.88
C ASN A 495 27.43 -14.82 17.05
N HIS A 496 26.27 -15.03 17.66
CA HIS A 496 25.06 -15.21 16.85
C HIS A 496 24.68 -13.95 16.03
N CYS A 497 25.14 -12.74 16.40
CA CYS A 497 24.71 -11.46 15.83
C CYS A 497 24.93 -11.36 14.30
N VAL A 498 23.89 -10.95 13.57
CA VAL A 498 23.98 -10.61 12.14
C VAL A 498 24.42 -9.15 11.99
N ILE A 499 25.39 -8.89 11.12
CA ILE A 499 25.87 -7.54 10.81
C ILE A 499 25.35 -7.16 9.42
N ALA A 500 24.33 -6.31 9.40
CA ALA A 500 23.75 -5.79 8.18
C ALA A 500 24.33 -4.40 7.84
N THR A 501 24.50 -4.10 6.55
CA THR A 501 24.88 -2.77 6.06
C THR A 501 23.79 -2.19 5.16
N ASN A 502 23.42 -0.92 5.39
CA ASN A 502 22.52 -0.11 4.58
C ASN A 502 23.32 0.74 3.58
N THR A 503 24.18 0.10 2.80
CA THR A 503 24.85 0.69 1.64
C THR A 503 23.90 0.69 0.45
N SER A 504 24.11 1.60 -0.50
CA SER A 504 23.28 1.75 -1.70
C SER A 504 24.03 1.33 -2.98
N ALA A 505 25.36 1.31 -2.99
CA ALA A 505 26.13 0.95 -4.18
C ALA A 505 27.34 0.04 -3.95
N LEU A 506 27.91 0.05 -2.74
CA LEU A 506 29.13 -0.71 -2.45
C LEU A 506 28.82 -2.20 -2.33
N PRO A 507 29.53 -3.08 -3.06
CA PRO A 507 29.33 -4.52 -2.97
C PRO A 507 29.54 -5.04 -1.54
N ILE A 508 28.64 -5.92 -1.10
CA ILE A 508 28.68 -6.51 0.24
C ILE A 508 29.95 -7.35 0.43
N ARG A 509 30.44 -8.02 -0.63
CA ARG A 509 31.69 -8.77 -0.62
C ARG A 509 32.90 -7.89 -0.27
N ASP A 510 32.92 -6.64 -0.72
CA ASP A 510 34.02 -5.71 -0.47
C ASP A 510 33.98 -5.23 0.97
N ILE A 511 32.78 -4.97 1.50
CA ILE A 511 32.55 -4.61 2.90
C ILE A 511 32.88 -5.80 3.84
N ALA A 512 32.42 -7.00 3.49
CA ALA A 512 32.60 -8.22 4.28
C ALA A 512 34.05 -8.72 4.28
N SER A 513 34.90 -8.27 3.35
CA SER A 513 36.31 -8.67 3.28
C SER A 513 37.12 -8.32 4.54
N ALA A 514 36.69 -7.30 5.30
CA ALA A 514 37.31 -6.90 6.56
C ALA A 514 36.74 -7.64 7.79
N ALA A 515 35.71 -8.47 7.61
CA ALA A 515 35.07 -9.22 8.68
C ALA A 515 35.80 -10.55 8.92
N GLN A 516 35.96 -10.92 10.18
CA GLN A 516 36.44 -12.23 10.61
C GLN A 516 35.41 -13.32 10.31
N ARG A 517 34.11 -12.97 10.35
CA ARG A 517 32.98 -13.88 10.17
C ARG A 517 32.05 -13.37 9.07
N PRO A 518 32.54 -13.33 7.81
CA PRO A 518 31.81 -12.75 6.68
C PRO A 518 30.48 -13.46 6.41
N GLU A 519 30.28 -14.69 6.89
CA GLU A 519 29.03 -15.43 6.78
C GLU A 519 27.86 -14.80 7.54
N ARG A 520 28.13 -13.84 8.43
CA ARG A 520 27.13 -13.06 9.18
C ARG A 520 26.93 -11.65 8.62
N VAL A 521 27.71 -11.27 7.61
CA VAL A 521 27.61 -9.96 6.95
C VAL A 521 26.62 -10.05 5.79
N ILE A 522 25.68 -9.11 5.76
CA ILE A 522 24.60 -9.08 4.76
C ILE A 522 24.24 -7.63 4.39
N GLY A 523 23.73 -7.39 3.19
CA GLY A 523 23.14 -6.09 2.85
C GLY A 523 21.69 -6.01 3.29
N MET A 524 21.30 -4.91 3.92
CA MET A 524 19.91 -4.53 4.18
C MET A 524 19.70 -3.10 3.69
N HIS A 525 19.44 -2.97 2.39
CA HIS A 525 19.28 -1.69 1.72
C HIS A 525 17.83 -1.19 1.86
N TYR A 526 17.64 -0.24 2.77
CA TYR A 526 16.40 0.49 3.00
C TYR A 526 16.28 1.68 2.04
N PHE A 527 15.05 1.98 1.66
CA PHE A 527 14.73 3.12 0.78
C PHE A 527 14.23 4.33 1.57
N SER A 528 14.74 5.51 1.22
CA SER A 528 14.35 6.77 1.86
C SER A 528 13.04 7.33 1.26
N PRO A 529 12.12 7.90 2.07
CA PRO A 529 12.09 7.88 3.54
C PRO A 529 11.66 6.52 4.10
N VAL A 530 12.40 6.01 5.10
CA VAL A 530 12.22 4.64 5.63
C VAL A 530 10.82 4.40 6.21
N ASP A 531 10.15 5.41 6.77
CA ASP A 531 8.80 5.26 7.34
C ASP A 531 7.69 5.14 6.28
N LYS A 532 7.99 5.46 5.02
CA LYS A 532 7.03 5.50 3.92
C LYS A 532 7.31 4.43 2.88
N MET A 533 8.58 4.21 2.56
CA MET A 533 8.98 3.22 1.57
C MET A 533 8.79 1.82 2.10
N GLN A 534 8.21 0.96 1.28
CA GLN A 534 7.84 -0.40 1.69
C GLN A 534 8.93 -1.41 1.36
N LEU A 535 9.72 -1.17 0.32
CA LEU A 535 10.78 -2.09 -0.08
C LEU A 535 11.94 -2.11 0.92
N LEU A 536 12.48 -3.29 1.11
CA LEU A 536 13.80 -3.57 1.67
C LEU A 536 14.49 -4.57 0.74
N GLU A 537 15.58 -4.15 0.13
CA GLU A 537 16.41 -4.99 -0.73
C GLU A 537 17.47 -5.66 0.16
N ILE A 538 17.46 -6.99 0.21
CA ILE A 538 18.42 -7.79 0.97
C ILE A 538 19.46 -8.33 0.01
N ILE A 539 20.73 -8.07 0.29
CA ILE A 539 21.83 -8.40 -0.61
C ILE A 539 22.66 -9.52 -0.01
N VAL A 540 22.77 -10.63 -0.74
CA VAL A 540 23.54 -11.80 -0.33
C VAL A 540 24.87 -11.88 -1.09
N SER A 541 25.97 -11.86 -0.35
CA SER A 541 27.29 -12.19 -0.90
C SER A 541 27.48 -13.70 -0.99
N GLU A 542 28.52 -14.16 -1.66
CA GLU A 542 28.86 -15.59 -1.77
C GLU A 542 29.07 -16.27 -0.41
N LYS A 543 29.58 -15.52 0.58
CA LYS A 543 29.86 -16.05 1.92
C LYS A 543 28.67 -15.95 2.87
N THR A 544 27.67 -15.11 2.57
CA THR A 544 26.54 -14.85 3.46
C THR A 544 25.77 -16.15 3.73
N SER A 545 25.62 -16.49 5.01
CA SER A 545 24.93 -17.72 5.43
C SER A 545 23.41 -17.65 5.20
N LYS A 546 22.80 -18.83 5.05
CA LYS A 546 21.32 -18.96 4.98
C LYS A 546 20.65 -18.47 6.27
N GLU A 547 21.30 -18.66 7.43
CA GLU A 547 20.79 -18.16 8.71
C GLU A 547 20.77 -16.63 8.74
N ALA A 548 21.86 -15.97 8.33
CA ALA A 548 21.91 -14.50 8.26
C ALA A 548 20.83 -13.93 7.33
N LEU A 549 20.62 -14.57 6.18
CA LEU A 549 19.54 -14.24 5.26
C LEU A 549 18.15 -14.39 5.91
N ALA A 550 17.88 -15.52 6.54
CA ALA A 550 16.59 -15.79 7.17
C ALA A 550 16.31 -14.77 8.31
N VAL A 551 17.31 -14.43 9.11
CA VAL A 551 17.21 -13.43 10.19
C VAL A 551 16.97 -12.02 9.63
N ALA A 552 17.73 -11.59 8.62
CA ALA A 552 17.55 -10.28 7.99
C ALA A 552 16.16 -10.15 7.33
N ALA A 553 15.72 -11.20 6.61
CA ALA A 553 14.39 -11.25 6.01
C ALA A 553 13.30 -11.18 7.09
N LYS A 554 13.45 -11.92 8.18
CA LYS A 554 12.52 -11.87 9.31
C LYS A 554 12.44 -10.50 9.95
N LEU A 555 13.58 -9.85 10.22
CA LEU A 555 13.62 -8.49 10.77
C LEU A 555 12.85 -7.51 9.86
N GLY A 556 13.12 -7.54 8.55
CA GLY A 556 12.42 -6.70 7.59
C GLY A 556 10.90 -6.94 7.54
N LEU A 557 10.46 -8.20 7.62
CA LEU A 557 9.03 -8.57 7.66
C LEU A 557 8.36 -8.13 8.97
N ASP A 558 9.08 -8.22 10.09
CA ASP A 558 8.61 -7.76 11.40
C ASP A 558 8.45 -6.22 11.39
N GLN A 559 9.36 -5.51 10.73
CA GLN A 559 9.27 -4.07 10.38
C GLN A 559 8.20 -3.73 9.32
N LYS A 560 7.48 -4.72 8.78
CA LYS A 560 6.44 -4.58 7.74
C LYS A 560 6.96 -4.06 6.40
N LYS A 561 8.19 -4.45 6.04
CA LYS A 561 8.78 -4.24 4.72
C LYS A 561 8.42 -5.37 3.74
N LEU A 562 8.56 -5.08 2.45
CA LEU A 562 8.54 -6.05 1.36
C LEU A 562 9.97 -6.48 1.11
N ILE A 563 10.23 -7.78 1.19
CA ILE A 563 11.58 -8.32 1.10
C ILE A 563 11.82 -8.82 -0.32
N VAL A 564 12.78 -8.21 -0.99
CA VAL A 564 13.35 -8.71 -2.24
C VAL A 564 14.79 -9.06 -1.99
N VAL A 565 15.18 -10.30 -2.30
CA VAL A 565 16.56 -10.76 -2.15
C VAL A 565 17.26 -10.70 -3.49
N VAL A 566 18.45 -10.14 -3.50
CA VAL A 566 19.31 -10.01 -4.68
C VAL A 566 20.70 -10.52 -4.35
N LYS A 567 21.41 -11.04 -5.35
CA LYS A 567 22.83 -11.34 -5.20
C LYS A 567 23.64 -10.05 -5.20
N ASP A 568 24.80 -10.12 -4.57
CA ASP A 568 25.74 -9.03 -4.53
C ASP A 568 26.28 -8.66 -5.91
N GLY A 569 26.38 -7.36 -6.16
CA GLY A 569 26.81 -6.78 -7.42
C GLY A 569 26.85 -5.26 -7.32
N PRO A 570 27.62 -4.56 -8.18
CA PRO A 570 27.71 -3.10 -8.15
C PRO A 570 26.33 -2.45 -8.31
N GLY A 571 25.88 -1.70 -7.30
CA GLY A 571 24.54 -1.06 -7.32
C GLY A 571 23.36 -2.01 -7.14
N PHE A 572 23.61 -3.29 -6.82
CA PHE A 572 22.58 -4.31 -6.56
C PHE A 572 21.58 -4.43 -7.71
N PHE A 573 20.27 -4.39 -7.45
CA PHE A 573 19.25 -4.34 -8.49
C PHE A 573 18.71 -2.92 -8.67
N VAL A 574 18.17 -2.30 -7.62
CA VAL A 574 17.41 -1.05 -7.79
C VAL A 574 18.29 0.12 -8.24
N VAL A 575 19.44 0.32 -7.58
CA VAL A 575 20.35 1.44 -7.88
C VAL A 575 21.04 1.23 -9.22
N ARG A 576 21.42 -0.01 -9.53
CA ARG A 576 21.97 -0.40 -10.82
C ARG A 576 21.03 -0.07 -11.98
N CYS A 577 19.74 -0.40 -11.86
CA CYS A 577 18.74 -0.08 -12.89
C CYS A 577 18.43 1.42 -12.97
N LEU A 578 18.47 2.14 -11.83
CA LEU A 578 18.20 3.58 -11.76
C LEU A 578 19.29 4.43 -12.42
N ALA A 579 20.56 4.04 -12.30
CA ALA A 579 21.69 4.81 -12.80
C ALA A 579 21.62 5.17 -14.30
N PRO A 580 21.43 4.22 -15.24
CA PRO A 580 21.34 4.56 -16.66
C PRO A 580 20.13 5.45 -16.98
N MET A 581 19.03 5.31 -16.23
CA MET A 581 17.85 6.17 -16.36
C MET A 581 18.16 7.63 -15.99
N LEU A 582 18.83 7.86 -14.87
CA LEU A 582 19.22 9.22 -14.45
C LEU A 582 20.30 9.81 -15.34
N ASN A 583 21.24 9.00 -15.82
CA ASN A 583 22.26 9.45 -16.77
C ASN A 583 21.63 9.86 -18.12
N GLU A 584 20.55 9.20 -18.54
CA GLU A 584 19.75 9.64 -19.70
C GLU A 584 19.03 10.97 -19.43
N VAL A 585 18.56 11.21 -18.20
CA VAL A 585 17.97 12.49 -17.81
C VAL A 585 19.00 13.63 -17.88
N VAL A 586 20.25 13.38 -17.47
CA VAL A 586 21.34 14.34 -17.67
C VAL A 586 21.54 14.64 -19.15
N ARG A 587 21.49 13.62 -20.01
CA ARG A 587 21.56 13.79 -21.47
C ARG A 587 20.41 14.66 -22.01
N LEU A 588 19.18 14.47 -21.52
CA LEU A 588 18.04 15.32 -21.89
C LEU A 588 18.23 16.78 -21.49
N PHE A 589 18.85 17.05 -20.33
CA PHE A 589 19.18 18.44 -19.95
C PHE A 589 20.20 19.07 -20.90
N GLN A 590 21.21 18.30 -21.32
CA GLN A 590 22.16 18.78 -22.32
C GLN A 590 21.49 19.06 -23.65
N GLU A 591 20.49 18.28 -24.05
CA GLU A 591 19.66 18.52 -25.24
C GLU A 591 18.65 19.67 -25.06
N GLY A 592 18.76 20.47 -23.99
CA GLY A 592 17.94 21.66 -23.78
C GLY A 592 16.53 21.40 -23.23
N VAL A 593 16.23 20.17 -22.81
CA VAL A 593 14.95 19.89 -22.14
C VAL A 593 15.00 20.46 -20.72
N SER A 594 14.09 21.36 -20.38
CA SER A 594 14.08 21.97 -19.04
C SER A 594 13.75 20.95 -17.93
N PRO A 595 14.20 21.17 -16.68
CA PRO A 595 13.85 20.33 -15.53
C PRO A 595 12.34 20.10 -15.35
N GLN A 596 11.54 21.13 -15.61
CA GLN A 596 10.08 21.05 -15.52
C GLN A 596 9.48 20.22 -16.64
N GLN A 597 10.03 20.28 -17.85
CA GLN A 597 9.62 19.42 -18.95
C GLN A 597 9.98 17.96 -18.66
N VAL A 598 11.20 17.66 -18.19
CA VAL A 598 11.59 16.31 -17.76
C VAL A 598 10.64 15.76 -16.68
N ASP A 599 10.37 16.56 -15.64
CA ASP A 599 9.41 16.16 -14.61
C ASP A 599 8.01 15.91 -15.19
N LYS A 600 7.56 16.76 -16.11
CA LYS A 600 6.25 16.63 -16.75
C LYS A 600 6.16 15.36 -17.60
N ILE A 601 7.12 15.09 -18.49
CA ILE A 601 7.06 13.93 -19.38
C ILE A 601 7.18 12.62 -18.59
N THR A 602 7.99 12.58 -17.52
CA THR A 602 8.16 11.39 -16.70
C THR A 602 6.96 11.13 -15.79
N THR A 603 6.34 12.18 -15.24
CA THR A 603 5.08 12.03 -14.47
C THR A 603 3.88 11.70 -15.36
N GLN A 604 3.82 12.22 -16.59
CA GLN A 604 2.83 11.83 -17.60
C GLN A 604 2.98 10.36 -18.00
N PHE A 605 4.22 9.88 -18.15
CA PHE A 605 4.49 8.45 -18.38
C PHE A 605 4.05 7.58 -17.19
N GLY A 606 3.88 8.17 -16.00
CA GLY A 606 3.29 7.49 -14.84
C GLY A 606 4.15 7.38 -13.61
N PHE A 607 5.37 7.93 -13.62
CA PHE A 607 6.21 7.95 -12.42
C PHE A 607 5.59 8.87 -11.34
N PRO A 608 5.64 8.49 -10.05
CA PRO A 608 5.03 9.26 -8.97
C PRO A 608 5.77 10.58 -8.69
N VAL A 609 7.05 10.66 -9.04
CA VAL A 609 7.91 11.83 -8.88
C VAL A 609 8.61 12.04 -10.22
N GLY A 610 8.72 13.31 -10.65
CA GLY A 610 9.48 13.65 -11.85
C GLY A 610 10.98 13.40 -11.64
N MET A 611 11.68 13.00 -12.69
CA MET A 611 13.07 12.54 -12.54
C MET A 611 14.07 13.63 -12.13
N ALA A 612 13.84 14.89 -12.51
CA ALA A 612 14.67 15.99 -12.02
C ALA A 612 14.43 16.23 -10.52
N THR A 613 13.17 16.16 -10.08
CA THR A 613 12.84 16.21 -8.65
C THR A 613 13.42 15.03 -7.89
N LEU A 614 13.37 13.82 -8.45
CA LEU A 614 13.92 12.62 -7.83
C LEU A 614 15.44 12.75 -7.62
N ALA A 615 16.17 13.25 -8.62
CA ALA A 615 17.61 13.50 -8.51
C ALA A 615 17.94 14.44 -7.34
N ASP A 616 17.17 15.51 -7.14
CA ASP A 616 17.33 16.42 -5.99
C ASP A 616 16.91 15.80 -4.64
N GLU A 617 15.96 14.85 -4.62
CA GLU A 617 15.55 14.16 -3.40
C GLU A 617 16.58 13.12 -2.94
N VAL A 618 17.20 12.41 -3.89
CA VAL A 618 18.35 11.52 -3.64
C VAL A 618 19.57 12.33 -3.23
N GLY A 619 19.81 13.45 -3.93
CA GLY A 619 20.95 14.34 -3.77
C GLY A 619 21.95 14.17 -4.91
N LEU A 620 22.30 15.29 -5.55
CA LEU A 620 23.14 15.30 -6.75
C LEU A 620 24.56 14.82 -6.49
N ASP A 621 25.10 15.06 -5.29
CA ASP A 621 26.41 14.58 -4.84
C ASP A 621 26.46 13.07 -4.62
N VAL A 622 25.36 12.48 -4.14
CA VAL A 622 25.22 11.01 -4.05
C VAL A 622 25.10 10.43 -5.46
N GLY A 623 24.30 11.07 -6.31
CA GLY A 623 24.18 10.70 -7.73
C GLY A 623 25.52 10.71 -8.45
N ASP A 624 26.35 11.74 -8.23
CA ASP A 624 27.69 11.88 -8.82
C ASP A 624 28.60 10.72 -8.42
N HIS A 625 28.69 10.45 -7.12
CA HIS A 625 29.49 9.34 -6.59
C HIS A 625 29.04 8.00 -7.18
N VAL A 626 27.74 7.71 -7.14
CA VAL A 626 27.19 6.43 -7.62
C VAL A 626 27.35 6.29 -9.13
N ALA A 627 27.13 7.36 -9.90
CA ALA A 627 27.34 7.36 -11.35
C ALA A 627 28.80 7.09 -11.70
N ALA A 628 29.76 7.70 -11.02
CA ALA A 628 31.19 7.44 -11.22
C ALA A 628 31.56 5.99 -10.86
N PHE A 629 31.09 5.49 -9.70
CA PHE A 629 31.32 4.12 -9.26
C PHE A 629 30.78 3.08 -10.25
N LEU A 630 29.51 3.21 -10.65
CA LEU A 630 28.88 2.27 -11.58
C LEU A 630 29.43 2.37 -12.99
N SER A 631 29.81 3.57 -13.45
CA SER A 631 30.47 3.72 -14.75
C SER A 631 31.82 3.01 -14.80
N LYS A 632 32.57 3.03 -13.69
CA LYS A 632 33.82 2.27 -13.56
C LYS A 632 33.57 0.76 -13.51
N ALA A 633 32.52 0.33 -12.81
CA ALA A 633 32.24 -1.09 -12.59
C ALA A 633 31.53 -1.78 -13.76
N LEU A 634 30.61 -1.10 -14.44
CA LEU A 634 29.70 -1.66 -15.46
C LEU A 634 29.97 -1.13 -16.87
N GLY A 635 30.86 -0.13 -17.00
CA GLY A 635 31.34 0.38 -18.28
C GLY A 635 30.42 1.41 -18.95
N PRO A 636 30.58 1.65 -20.26
CA PRO A 636 29.93 2.75 -20.97
C PRO A 636 28.41 2.58 -21.13
N ARG A 637 27.87 1.37 -20.98
CA ARG A 637 26.43 1.10 -21.11
C ARG A 637 25.57 1.79 -20.05
N VAL A 638 26.14 2.11 -18.89
CA VAL A 638 25.42 2.84 -17.82
C VAL A 638 25.67 4.34 -17.89
N GLN A 639 26.59 4.82 -18.73
CA GLN A 639 26.86 6.26 -18.92
C GLN A 639 25.80 6.92 -19.79
N GLY A 640 25.66 8.24 -19.77
CA GLY A 640 24.66 8.95 -20.56
C GLY A 640 25.11 10.36 -20.88
N GLY A 641 24.55 11.34 -20.18
CA GLY A 641 25.00 12.72 -20.23
C GLY A 641 26.39 12.92 -19.60
N SER A 642 26.93 14.13 -19.76
CA SER A 642 28.25 14.52 -19.25
C SER A 642 28.36 14.33 -17.73
N PRO A 643 29.30 13.51 -17.24
CA PRO A 643 29.58 13.41 -15.80
C PRO A 643 30.06 14.74 -15.21
N GLU A 644 30.80 15.54 -16.00
CA GLU A 644 31.35 16.82 -15.54
C GLU A 644 30.24 17.83 -15.19
N LEU A 645 29.11 17.78 -15.89
CA LEU A 645 27.95 18.61 -15.57
C LEU A 645 27.44 18.33 -14.15
N LEU A 646 27.35 17.06 -13.76
CA LEU A 646 26.89 16.65 -12.43
C LEU A 646 27.93 16.99 -11.36
N ALA A 647 29.21 16.78 -11.66
CA ALA A 647 30.32 17.15 -10.79
C ALA A 647 30.37 18.68 -10.55
N GLU A 648 30.13 19.50 -11.58
CA GLU A 648 30.12 20.95 -11.46
C GLU A 648 28.93 21.47 -10.64
N LEU A 649 27.72 20.90 -10.83
CA LEU A 649 26.57 21.21 -9.96
C LEU A 649 26.88 20.92 -8.48
N THR A 650 27.54 19.78 -8.23
CA THR A 650 27.95 19.38 -6.89
C THR A 650 29.02 20.31 -6.30
N ARG A 651 30.04 20.69 -7.08
CA ARG A 651 31.08 21.66 -6.68
C ARG A 651 30.51 23.05 -6.42
N ALA A 652 29.46 23.45 -7.15
CA ALA A 652 28.73 24.69 -6.92
C ALA A 652 27.84 24.67 -5.65
N GLY A 653 27.81 23.55 -4.91
CA GLY A 653 27.06 23.39 -3.67
C GLY A 653 25.59 23.00 -3.88
N PHE A 654 25.18 22.68 -5.11
CA PHE A 654 23.83 22.22 -5.42
C PHE A 654 23.71 20.72 -5.15
N LYS A 655 23.36 20.35 -3.91
CA LYS A 655 23.24 18.95 -3.46
C LYS A 655 21.78 18.47 -3.36
N GLY A 656 20.83 19.25 -3.86
CA GLY A 656 19.41 18.92 -3.84
C GLY A 656 18.71 19.41 -2.57
N LYS A 657 17.65 18.70 -2.18
CA LYS A 657 16.75 19.09 -1.09
C LYS A 657 17.45 19.19 0.27
N LYS A 658 18.49 18.38 0.49
CA LYS A 658 19.25 18.35 1.75
C LYS A 658 20.11 19.61 1.98
N SER A 659 20.50 20.31 0.93
CA SER A 659 21.21 21.60 1.00
C SER A 659 20.29 22.80 0.75
N GLY A 660 18.99 22.57 0.51
CA GLY A 660 18.03 23.62 0.14
C GLY A 660 18.13 24.08 -1.33
N ALA A 661 19.08 23.55 -2.10
CA ALA A 661 19.27 23.89 -3.51
C ALA A 661 19.93 22.73 -4.29
N GLY A 662 19.36 22.41 -5.45
CA GLY A 662 19.81 21.44 -6.45
C GLY A 662 19.50 21.96 -7.86
N ILE A 663 18.90 21.12 -8.69
CA ILE A 663 18.24 21.55 -9.94
C ILE A 663 17.11 22.56 -9.63
N TYR A 664 16.46 22.38 -8.48
CA TYR A 664 15.47 23.30 -7.91
C TYR A 664 15.99 23.97 -6.63
N THR A 665 15.44 25.13 -6.30
CA THR A 665 15.55 25.74 -4.97
C THR A 665 14.38 25.34 -4.09
N TYR A 666 14.67 25.15 -2.79
CA TYR A 666 13.73 24.69 -1.78
C TYR A 666 13.71 25.70 -0.63
N SER A 667 12.87 26.73 -0.72
CA SER A 667 12.72 27.69 0.39
C SER A 667 11.85 27.12 1.51
N THR A 668 12.22 27.41 2.76
CA THR A 668 11.44 27.09 3.96
C THR A 668 10.62 28.27 4.49
N GLU A 669 10.78 29.46 3.91
CA GLU A 669 10.05 30.66 4.33
C GLU A 669 8.61 30.67 3.79
N GLY A 670 7.63 30.76 4.70
CA GLY A 670 6.28 31.21 4.38
C GLY A 670 5.26 30.17 3.89
N SER A 671 5.32 28.89 4.31
CA SER A 671 4.17 27.96 4.50
C SER A 671 4.66 26.51 4.60
N LYS A 672 3.81 25.59 5.09
CA LYS A 672 4.08 24.13 5.27
C LYS A 672 4.38 23.34 3.96
N LYS A 673 4.75 24.00 2.85
CA LYS A 673 5.25 23.38 1.62
C LYS A 673 6.40 24.22 1.08
N SER A 674 7.60 23.63 0.96
CA SER A 674 8.67 24.25 0.19
C SER A 674 8.17 24.51 -1.24
N LYS A 675 8.13 25.76 -1.68
CA LYS A 675 7.83 26.06 -3.09
C LYS A 675 9.04 25.59 -3.91
N LYS A 676 8.82 24.62 -4.80
CA LYS A 676 9.81 24.13 -5.76
C LYS A 676 9.90 25.15 -6.90
N VAL A 677 11.05 25.81 -7.04
CA VAL A 677 11.32 26.80 -8.11
C VAL A 677 12.61 26.40 -8.82
N PRO A 678 12.72 26.52 -10.16
CA PRO A 678 13.96 26.21 -10.86
C PRO A 678 15.14 27.05 -10.33
N ASN A 679 16.29 26.43 -10.18
CA ASN A 679 17.49 27.12 -9.73
C ASN A 679 18.18 27.81 -10.92
N VAL A 680 18.13 29.14 -10.97
CA VAL A 680 18.72 29.95 -12.06
C VAL A 680 20.21 29.65 -12.23
N LYS A 681 20.97 29.55 -11.13
CA LYS A 681 22.41 29.23 -11.20
C LYS A 681 22.68 27.82 -11.70
N ALA A 682 21.81 26.85 -11.37
CA ALA A 682 21.92 25.51 -11.94
C ALA A 682 21.62 25.52 -13.44
N GLN A 683 20.65 26.33 -13.90
CA GLN A 683 20.35 26.50 -15.32
C GLN A 683 21.50 27.15 -16.10
N GLU A 684 22.20 28.13 -15.50
CA GLU A 684 23.42 28.70 -16.09
C GLU A 684 24.51 27.62 -16.29
N ILE A 685 24.69 26.72 -15.32
CA ILE A 685 25.60 25.58 -15.46
C ILE A 685 25.12 24.65 -16.58
N LEU A 686 23.82 24.28 -16.61
CA LEU A 686 23.27 23.41 -17.65
C LEU A 686 23.49 23.99 -19.06
N ALA A 687 23.33 25.30 -19.22
CA ALA A 687 23.53 25.99 -20.50
C ALA A 687 24.98 25.90 -21.01
N ARG A 688 25.98 25.77 -20.13
CA ARG A 688 27.40 25.57 -20.52
C ARG A 688 27.66 24.21 -21.17
N TYR A 689 26.82 23.21 -20.90
CA TYR A 689 26.99 21.83 -21.39
C TYR A 689 25.96 21.46 -22.45
N GLN A 690 25.34 22.45 -23.09
CA GLN A 690 24.27 22.23 -24.05
C GLN A 690 24.79 21.54 -25.32
N LEU A 691 24.04 20.55 -25.79
CA LEU A 691 24.26 19.79 -27.01
C LEU A 691 23.09 20.02 -27.97
N THR A 692 23.35 19.87 -29.26
CA THR A 692 22.28 19.89 -30.27
C THR A 692 21.40 18.64 -30.13
N PRO A 693 20.07 18.77 -30.02
CA PRO A 693 19.15 17.64 -30.02
C PRO A 693 19.25 16.85 -31.32
N SER A 694 19.15 15.53 -31.25
CA SER A 694 19.20 14.67 -32.44
C SER A 694 17.88 14.73 -33.22
N GLU A 695 17.97 14.89 -34.54
CA GLU A 695 16.85 14.75 -35.46
C GLU A 695 16.40 13.28 -35.48
N GLY A 696 15.15 12.99 -35.08
CA GLY A 696 14.58 11.63 -35.08
C GLY A 696 14.45 10.93 -33.72
N ALA A 697 14.90 11.54 -32.62
CA ALA A 697 14.74 11.01 -31.24
C ALA A 697 14.39 12.08 -30.19
N SER A 698 13.80 13.19 -30.63
CA SER A 698 13.49 14.37 -29.80
C SER A 698 12.00 14.52 -29.46
N SER A 699 11.12 13.62 -29.92
CA SER A 699 9.70 13.67 -29.56
C SER A 699 9.48 13.36 -28.08
N VAL A 700 8.34 13.75 -27.52
CA VAL A 700 8.01 13.44 -26.12
C VAL A 700 7.99 11.93 -25.86
N GLU A 701 7.43 11.15 -26.79
CA GLU A 701 7.44 9.68 -26.69
C GLU A 701 8.87 9.15 -26.73
N ASP A 702 9.74 9.69 -27.59
CA ASP A 702 11.14 9.28 -27.65
C ASP A 702 11.88 9.56 -26.35
N GLN A 703 11.72 10.75 -25.79
CA GLN A 703 12.33 11.11 -24.51
C GLN A 703 11.87 10.19 -23.38
N GLN A 704 10.59 9.82 -23.35
CA GLN A 704 10.05 8.86 -22.37
C GLN A 704 10.65 7.46 -22.57
N ILE A 705 10.64 6.93 -23.80
CA ILE A 705 11.13 5.58 -24.07
C ILE A 705 12.65 5.49 -23.94
N ARG A 706 13.43 6.53 -24.28
CA ARG A 706 14.87 6.57 -24.00
C ARG A 706 15.15 6.35 -22.50
N VAL A 707 14.49 7.11 -21.64
CA VAL A 707 14.63 7.01 -20.19
C VAL A 707 14.20 5.63 -19.68
N VAL A 708 13.03 5.14 -20.11
CA VAL A 708 12.44 3.89 -19.61
C VAL A 708 13.16 2.65 -20.15
N SER A 709 13.51 2.62 -21.44
CA SER A 709 14.15 1.46 -22.07
C SER A 709 15.50 1.13 -21.44
N ARG A 710 16.26 2.15 -21.02
CA ARG A 710 17.53 1.95 -20.34
C ARG A 710 17.38 1.32 -18.96
N PHE A 711 16.37 1.72 -18.19
CA PHE A 711 16.01 1.07 -16.93
C PHE A 711 15.59 -0.39 -17.16
N VAL A 712 14.68 -0.62 -18.12
CA VAL A 712 14.11 -1.95 -18.41
C VAL A 712 15.20 -2.91 -18.89
N ASN A 713 16.07 -2.46 -19.79
CA ASN A 713 17.17 -3.29 -20.28
C ASN A 713 18.12 -3.71 -19.15
N GLU A 714 18.48 -2.78 -18.27
CA GLU A 714 19.34 -3.10 -17.13
C GLU A 714 18.67 -4.07 -16.15
N ALA A 715 17.35 -3.97 -15.96
CA ALA A 715 16.59 -4.93 -15.14
C ALA A 715 16.62 -6.34 -15.76
N LEU A 716 16.51 -6.45 -17.08
CA LEU A 716 16.63 -7.74 -17.78
C LEU A 716 18.05 -8.30 -17.68
N ILE A 717 19.09 -7.46 -17.79
CA ILE A 717 20.49 -7.88 -17.58
C ILE A 717 20.69 -8.38 -16.15
N CYS A 718 20.10 -7.73 -15.14
CA CYS A 718 20.16 -8.23 -13.76
C CYS A 718 19.52 -9.62 -13.60
N LEU A 719 18.53 -9.96 -14.43
CA LEU A 719 17.95 -11.30 -14.44
C LEU A 719 18.87 -12.30 -15.17
N GLU A 720 19.49 -11.91 -16.30
CA GLU A 720 20.47 -12.73 -17.02
C GLU A 720 21.69 -13.08 -16.16
N GLU A 721 22.24 -12.10 -15.47
CA GLU A 721 23.40 -12.26 -14.58
C GLU A 721 23.01 -12.96 -13.26
N GLY A 722 21.72 -13.19 -13.03
CA GLY A 722 21.20 -13.86 -11.83
C GLY A 722 21.33 -13.02 -10.55
N ILE A 723 21.44 -11.69 -10.66
CA ILE A 723 21.34 -10.75 -9.54
C ILE A 723 19.95 -10.82 -8.92
N ILE A 724 18.91 -10.76 -9.76
CA ILE A 724 17.53 -11.03 -9.36
C ILE A 724 17.15 -12.42 -9.85
N THR A 725 16.50 -13.22 -9.01
CA THR A 725 16.17 -14.62 -9.35
C THR A 725 14.81 -14.78 -10.02
N SER A 726 13.96 -13.75 -9.96
CA SER A 726 12.58 -13.81 -10.43
C SER A 726 12.15 -12.49 -11.06
N PRO A 727 11.50 -12.50 -12.24
CA PRO A 727 10.86 -11.31 -12.81
C PRO A 727 9.91 -10.62 -11.83
N SER A 728 9.18 -11.41 -11.02
CA SER A 728 8.22 -10.88 -10.05
C SER A 728 8.90 -10.11 -8.92
N ASP A 729 10.06 -10.57 -8.46
CA ASP A 729 10.80 -9.88 -7.39
C ASP A 729 11.39 -8.57 -7.95
N GLY A 730 11.87 -8.58 -9.19
CA GLY A 730 12.36 -7.38 -9.88
C GLY A 730 11.26 -6.36 -10.19
N ASP A 731 10.07 -6.81 -10.57
CA ASP A 731 8.89 -5.95 -10.76
C ASP A 731 8.46 -5.29 -9.45
N VAL A 732 8.37 -6.06 -8.36
CA VAL A 732 8.06 -5.55 -7.02
C VAL A 732 9.13 -4.55 -6.57
N ALA A 733 10.42 -4.88 -6.71
CA ALA A 733 11.51 -3.98 -6.33
C ALA A 733 11.45 -2.65 -7.11
N SER A 734 11.18 -2.71 -8.41
CA SER A 734 11.10 -1.51 -9.25
C SER A 734 9.91 -0.62 -8.89
N VAL A 735 8.73 -1.20 -8.67
CA VAL A 735 7.52 -0.44 -8.34
C VAL A 735 7.56 0.10 -6.92
N PHE A 736 7.97 -0.70 -5.93
CA PHE A 736 7.92 -0.31 -4.52
C PHE A 736 9.19 0.35 -3.98
N GLY A 737 10.32 0.22 -4.69
CA GLY A 737 11.58 0.88 -4.37
C GLY A 737 11.75 2.21 -5.09
N LEU A 738 11.61 2.20 -6.41
CA LEU A 738 11.82 3.39 -7.25
C LEU A 738 10.52 4.13 -7.59
N GLY A 739 9.39 3.42 -7.65
CA GLY A 739 8.15 3.99 -8.17
C GLY A 739 7.99 3.80 -9.67
N PHE A 740 8.50 2.71 -10.25
CA PHE A 740 8.17 2.35 -11.63
C PHE A 740 6.64 2.34 -11.81
N PRO A 741 6.09 2.84 -12.94
CA PRO A 741 4.65 3.05 -13.04
C PRO A 741 3.85 1.76 -12.86
N SER A 742 3.01 1.71 -11.83
CA SER A 742 2.40 0.44 -11.38
C SER A 742 1.41 -0.16 -12.38
N PHE A 743 0.77 0.66 -13.22
CA PHE A 743 -0.11 0.16 -14.29
C PHE A 743 0.63 -0.58 -15.40
N TRP A 744 1.95 -0.37 -15.54
CA TRP A 744 2.81 -1.19 -16.40
C TRP A 744 3.24 -2.50 -15.72
N GLY A 745 3.05 -2.62 -14.41
CA GLY A 745 3.32 -3.86 -13.67
C GLY A 745 4.78 -4.09 -13.27
N GLY A 746 5.69 -3.16 -13.59
CA GLY A 746 7.14 -3.32 -13.44
C GLY A 746 7.86 -3.53 -14.79
N PRO A 747 9.20 -3.49 -14.83
CA PRO A 747 9.98 -3.59 -16.07
C PRO A 747 9.76 -4.89 -16.85
N PHE A 748 9.59 -6.04 -16.20
CA PHE A 748 9.40 -7.32 -16.90
C PHE A 748 7.99 -7.42 -17.48
N ARG A 749 6.98 -7.03 -16.69
CA ARG A 749 5.60 -6.94 -17.20
C ARG A 749 5.47 -5.89 -18.31
N PHE A 750 6.20 -4.78 -18.22
CA PHE A 750 6.24 -3.77 -19.27
C PHE A 750 6.70 -4.37 -20.60
N VAL A 751 7.73 -5.23 -20.63
CA VAL A 751 8.16 -5.91 -21.86
C VAL A 751 7.04 -6.78 -22.45
N ASP A 752 6.30 -7.50 -21.61
CA ASP A 752 5.19 -8.35 -22.05
C ASP A 752 3.99 -7.56 -22.60
N LEU A 753 3.75 -6.35 -22.08
CA LEU A 753 2.62 -5.48 -22.43
C LEU A 753 2.94 -4.54 -23.59
N TYR A 754 4.09 -3.84 -23.54
CA TYR A 754 4.55 -2.93 -24.60
C TYR A 754 5.01 -3.71 -25.84
N GLY A 755 5.54 -4.92 -25.64
CA GLY A 755 6.01 -5.84 -26.67
C GLY A 755 7.52 -5.79 -26.87
N ALA A 756 8.19 -6.93 -26.65
CA ALA A 756 9.63 -7.09 -26.80
C ALA A 756 10.16 -6.64 -28.18
N LYS A 757 9.50 -7.06 -29.28
CA LYS A 757 9.87 -6.66 -30.65
C LYS A 757 9.83 -5.15 -30.84
N LYS A 758 8.79 -4.49 -30.30
CA LYS A 758 8.63 -3.04 -30.40
C LYS A 758 9.74 -2.34 -29.62
N LEU A 759 10.05 -2.81 -28.42
CA LEU A 759 11.10 -2.24 -27.57
C LEU A 759 12.49 -2.38 -28.21
N VAL A 760 12.84 -3.57 -28.72
CA VAL A 760 14.12 -3.80 -29.43
C VAL A 760 14.28 -2.84 -30.60
N LYS A 761 13.26 -2.71 -31.46
CA LYS A 761 13.30 -1.79 -32.61
C LYS A 761 13.54 -0.33 -32.18
N GLN A 762 12.93 0.10 -31.07
CA GLN A 762 13.14 1.45 -30.55
C GLN A 762 14.56 1.64 -30.02
N MET A 763 15.06 0.67 -29.25
CA MET A 763 16.41 0.70 -28.70
C MET A 763 17.48 0.68 -29.79
N GLU A 764 17.35 -0.15 -30.83
CA GLU A 764 18.25 -0.15 -31.99
C GLU A 764 18.24 1.20 -32.72
N ARG A 765 17.06 1.81 -32.88
CA ARG A 765 16.95 3.16 -33.45
C ARG A 765 17.71 4.19 -32.62
N TYR A 766 17.55 4.18 -31.30
CA TYR A 766 18.30 5.09 -30.42
C TYR A 766 19.80 4.79 -30.43
N GLY A 767 20.21 3.52 -30.50
CA GLY A 767 21.60 3.11 -30.61
C GLY A 767 22.27 3.61 -31.89
N ASN A 768 21.54 3.72 -33.00
CA ASN A 768 22.04 4.28 -34.27
C ASN A 768 22.18 5.81 -34.25
N ILE A 769 21.34 6.50 -33.48
CA ILE A 769 21.34 7.96 -33.37
C ILE A 769 22.34 8.44 -32.31
N TYR A 770 22.46 7.69 -31.22
CA TYR A 770 23.32 7.97 -30.08
C TYR A 770 24.48 6.97 -30.01
N THR A 771 24.92 6.61 -28.80
CA THR A 771 25.97 5.62 -28.61
C THR A 771 25.35 4.22 -28.54
N ALA A 772 25.68 3.36 -29.50
CA ALA A 772 25.13 2.02 -29.62
C ALA A 772 25.14 1.22 -28.30
N VAL A 773 26.26 1.25 -27.56
CA VAL A 773 26.42 0.50 -26.30
C VAL A 773 25.43 0.91 -25.20
N GLN A 774 24.94 2.16 -25.21
CA GLN A 774 24.01 2.67 -24.19
C GLN A 774 22.57 2.16 -24.38
N PHE A 775 22.23 1.82 -25.63
CA PHE A 775 20.90 1.35 -26.03
C PHE A 775 20.93 -0.06 -26.60
N GLN A 776 22.03 -0.80 -26.46
CA GLN A 776 22.12 -2.16 -26.96
C GLN A 776 21.17 -3.09 -26.16
N PRO A 777 20.18 -3.73 -26.82
CA PRO A 777 19.32 -4.69 -26.15
C PRO A 777 20.14 -5.88 -25.62
N CYS A 778 19.85 -6.31 -24.39
CA CYS A 778 20.42 -7.54 -23.82
C CYS A 778 19.91 -8.79 -24.54
N GLN A 779 20.62 -9.92 -24.34
CA GLN A 779 20.37 -11.15 -25.08
C GLN A 779 18.96 -11.71 -24.83
N LEU A 780 18.49 -11.66 -23.58
CA LEU A 780 17.20 -12.08 -23.10
C LEU A 780 16.08 -11.26 -23.73
N LEU A 781 16.28 -9.95 -23.90
CA LEU A 781 15.32 -9.10 -24.60
C LEU A 781 15.25 -9.47 -26.10
N LEU A 782 16.41 -9.72 -26.72
CA LEU A 782 16.48 -10.19 -28.12
C LEU A 782 15.80 -11.56 -28.26
N ASP A 783 15.99 -12.48 -27.32
CA ASP A 783 15.40 -13.82 -27.33
C ASP A 783 13.88 -13.75 -27.15
N CYS A 784 13.39 -12.91 -26.23
CA CYS A 784 11.96 -12.61 -26.10
C CYS A 784 11.38 -12.00 -27.37
N ALA A 785 12.11 -11.09 -28.03
CA ALA A 785 11.68 -10.50 -29.30
C ALA A 785 11.63 -11.53 -30.44
N LYS A 786 12.61 -12.42 -30.54
CA LYS A 786 12.66 -13.47 -31.57
C LYS A 786 11.58 -14.54 -31.38
N THR A 787 11.47 -15.07 -30.16
CA THR A 787 10.61 -16.22 -29.84
C THR A 787 9.17 -15.84 -29.49
N GLY A 788 8.92 -14.58 -29.13
CA GLY A 788 7.63 -14.16 -28.57
C GLY A 788 7.40 -14.64 -27.13
N ARG A 789 8.43 -15.21 -26.48
CA ARG A 789 8.38 -15.64 -25.08
C ARG A 789 8.10 -14.46 -24.16
N LYS A 790 7.15 -14.66 -23.24
CA LYS A 790 6.77 -13.70 -22.20
C LYS A 790 7.35 -14.10 -20.84
N PHE A 791 7.56 -13.11 -19.98
CA PHE A 791 7.94 -13.35 -18.58
C PHE A 791 6.76 -13.93 -17.78
N TYR A 792 5.54 -13.51 -18.15
CA TYR A 792 4.31 -13.95 -17.52
C TYR A 792 3.34 -14.50 -18.57
N PRO A 793 3.47 -15.79 -18.94
CA PRO A 793 2.48 -16.46 -19.78
C PRO A 793 1.10 -16.44 -19.10
N LYS A 794 0.04 -16.44 -19.91
CA LYS A 794 -1.34 -16.50 -19.43
C LYS A 794 -1.68 -17.87 -18.87
#